data_AF-Q90Z45-F1
#
_entry.id   AF-Q90Z45-F1
#
_cell.length_a   1.000
_cell.length_b   1.000
_cell.length_c   1.000
_cell.angle_alpha   90.00
_cell.angle_beta   90.00
_cell.angle_gamma   90.00
#
_symmetry.space_group_name_H-M   'P 1'
#
loop_
_entity.id
_entity.type
_entity.pdbx_description
1 polymer ?
#
loop_
_entity_poly.entity_id
_entity_poly.type
_entity_poly.pdbx_seq_one_letter_code
_entity_poly.pdbx_strand_id
1 'polypeptide(L)'
;VSELHLTVNQLESVRSGMFRGLDGLRTLMLRNNRISCIHNDSFTGLRNVRLLSLYDNQISTIAPGAFDTLQSLSTLNLLANPFNCNCQLAWLGDWLRKRKIVTGNPRCQHPDFLRQIPLQDVAFPDFRCEEGQEETSCIPRPQCPQECTCLDTVVRCSNKHLKALPRGIPKNVTELYLDGNQFTQVPGQLSTFKYLQLVDLSNNRISSLSNSSFTNMSQLTTLILSYNSLQCIPPLAFEGLRSLRLLSLHGNDISTLPEGIFADVTSLSHLAIGANPLYCSCNLRWLSSWVKTGYKEPGIARCAGPPDMEGKLLLTTPAKKFECQGPPSLIVQAKCNPCLSSPCRNQGTCHNDPLGSYRCACPIGYKGRDCEVALDGCSQNPCANGGTCQPQDGDRDGFRCLCAAGFEGPSCRTASDPCKEHSCENGGSCVAGATNYTCLCPAHYTGDFCEQPPDFCSAELSPCQHGSTCIPTSQGPRCECAPGYVGTNCSKDFDDCQDHRCQNNARCVDEVNGYSCLCAEGYSGQLCEMPPHAAGQPGLCERAECQNGAACVERGSRALCQCLPGFGGPKCEKLLSVNFVDRDTYLQFTDLQDWPRANITLQVSTAEDNGILLYNGDSDHMAVELYQGHVRVSYDPGTHPSSAIYSAETINDGQFHTVELVTFDQMVNLSIDGGSPMTMDNSGKHYTLNSEAPLYVGGMPVDVNSAAFRLWQLLNGTSFHGCIRNLYINNELQDFTK
;
A
#
# COMPACT_ATOMS: atom_id res chain seq x y z
N VAL A 1 -17.54 1.96 20.13
CA VAL A 1 -17.07 0.95 21.11
C VAL A 1 -17.19 1.52 22.51
N SER A 2 -17.97 0.89 23.40
CA SER A 2 -18.09 1.31 24.81
C SER A 2 -17.14 0.56 25.73
N GLU A 3 -16.72 -0.65 25.37
CA GLU A 3 -15.82 -1.48 26.18
C GLU A 3 -14.74 -2.10 25.28
N LEU A 4 -13.48 -2.07 25.72
CA LEU A 4 -12.33 -2.63 25.00
C LEU A 4 -11.52 -3.50 25.96
N HIS A 5 -11.43 -4.78 25.65
CA HIS A 5 -10.77 -5.78 26.47
C HIS A 5 -9.50 -6.28 25.77
N LEU A 6 -8.35 -5.75 26.19
CA LEU A 6 -7.00 -6.15 25.76
C LEU A 6 -6.33 -7.00 26.85
N THR A 7 -7.09 -7.90 27.46
CA THR A 7 -6.63 -8.71 28.61
C THR A 7 -5.86 -9.95 28.13
N VAL A 8 -4.79 -10.35 28.84
CA VAL A 8 -3.92 -11.49 28.47
C VAL A 8 -3.24 -11.31 27.11
N ASN A 9 -2.56 -10.18 26.94
CA ASN A 9 -1.77 -9.88 25.74
C ASN A 9 -0.28 -9.69 26.09
N GLN A 10 0.54 -9.34 25.10
CA GLN A 10 1.96 -9.07 25.26
C GLN A 10 2.29 -7.57 25.18
N LEU A 11 1.37 -6.69 25.59
CA LEU A 11 1.60 -5.26 25.52
C LEU A 11 2.68 -4.84 26.52
N GLU A 12 3.76 -4.24 26.01
CA GLU A 12 4.88 -3.75 26.83
C GLU A 12 4.78 -2.25 27.14
N SER A 13 4.06 -1.48 26.32
CA SER A 13 3.85 -0.04 26.53
C SER A 13 2.52 0.43 25.95
N VAL A 14 1.99 1.51 26.51
CA VAL A 14 0.80 2.22 25.99
C VAL A 14 1.26 3.60 25.52
N ARG A 15 1.13 3.88 24.21
CA ARG A 15 1.63 5.12 23.59
C ARG A 15 0.49 6.03 23.16
N SER A 16 0.79 7.31 22.99
CA SER A 16 -0.17 8.26 22.42
C SER A 16 -0.68 7.81 21.05
N GLY A 17 -1.96 8.05 20.80
CA GLY A 17 -2.62 7.68 19.55
C GLY A 17 -3.12 6.23 19.47
N MET A 18 -2.68 5.33 20.36
CA MET A 18 -3.12 3.92 20.38
C MET A 18 -4.63 3.75 20.51
N PHE A 19 -5.31 4.68 21.19
CA PHE A 19 -6.76 4.67 21.37
C PHE A 19 -7.47 5.83 20.65
N ARG A 20 -6.84 6.40 19.63
CA ARG A 20 -7.40 7.53 18.88
C ARG A 20 -8.69 7.10 18.18
N GLY A 21 -9.73 7.94 18.28
CA GLY A 21 -11.06 7.64 17.72
C GLY A 21 -11.96 6.80 18.62
N LEU A 22 -11.47 6.31 19.78
CA LEU A 22 -12.28 5.61 20.78
C LEU A 22 -12.94 6.57 21.77
N ASP A 23 -13.50 7.69 21.28
CA ASP A 23 -14.03 8.76 22.12
C ASP A 23 -15.21 8.29 23.00
N GLY A 24 -15.96 7.29 22.55
CA GLY A 24 -17.09 6.69 23.29
C GLY A 24 -16.73 5.61 24.31
N LEU A 25 -15.44 5.30 24.50
CA LEU A 25 -14.99 4.21 25.35
C LEU A 25 -15.27 4.51 26.83
N ARG A 26 -15.89 3.56 27.52
CA ARG A 26 -16.25 3.58 28.95
C ARG A 26 -15.45 2.57 29.76
N THR A 27 -15.13 1.41 29.21
CA THR A 27 -14.39 0.35 29.90
C THR A 27 -13.15 0.00 29.10
N LEU A 28 -11.96 0.06 29.71
CA LEU A 28 -10.68 -0.33 29.10
C LEU A 28 -9.98 -1.34 30.01
N MET A 29 -9.87 -2.59 29.54
CA MET A 29 -9.21 -3.67 30.29
C MET A 29 -7.87 -4.04 29.67
N LEU A 30 -6.77 -3.57 30.27
CA LEU A 30 -5.37 -3.85 29.92
C LEU A 30 -4.74 -4.86 30.90
N ARG A 31 -5.56 -5.74 31.47
CA ARG A 31 -5.15 -6.69 32.51
C ARG A 31 -4.22 -7.79 31.97
N ASN A 32 -3.31 -8.33 32.78
CA ASN A 32 -2.45 -9.47 32.41
C ASN A 32 -1.61 -9.18 31.14
N ASN A 33 -0.84 -8.09 31.17
CA ASN A 33 0.07 -7.69 30.10
C ASN A 33 1.50 -7.52 30.65
N ARG A 34 2.41 -6.93 29.86
CA ARG A 34 3.82 -6.69 30.24
C ARG A 34 4.13 -5.20 30.35
N ILE A 35 3.14 -4.35 30.64
CA ILE A 35 3.31 -2.90 30.67
C ILE A 35 4.21 -2.55 31.85
N SER A 36 5.36 -1.93 31.58
CA SER A 36 6.37 -1.61 32.61
C SER A 36 6.27 -0.18 33.14
N CYS A 37 5.71 0.73 32.35
CA CYS A 37 5.51 2.13 32.71
C CYS A 37 4.37 2.78 31.90
N ILE A 38 3.85 3.90 32.40
CA ILE A 38 2.77 4.66 31.75
C ILE A 38 3.20 6.12 31.57
N HIS A 39 3.08 6.63 30.33
CA HIS A 39 3.43 8.00 29.98
C HIS A 39 2.26 8.97 30.22
N ASN A 40 2.59 10.27 30.27
CA ASN A 40 1.58 11.32 30.45
C ASN A 40 0.59 11.40 29.27
N ASP A 41 1.00 10.93 28.09
CA ASP A 41 0.22 10.95 26.85
C ASP A 41 -0.47 9.61 26.51
N SER A 42 -0.25 8.56 27.31
CA SER A 42 -0.75 7.20 27.04
C SER A 42 -2.27 7.11 26.88
N PHE A 43 -3.03 7.89 27.66
CA PHE A 43 -4.50 7.86 27.66
C PHE A 43 -5.14 9.17 27.19
N THR A 44 -4.38 9.98 26.44
CA THR A 44 -4.91 11.24 25.92
C THR A 44 -6.11 11.01 25.01
N GLY A 45 -7.16 11.82 25.21
CA GLY A 45 -8.40 11.74 24.42
C GLY A 45 -9.50 10.87 25.04
N LEU A 46 -9.19 9.97 25.98
CA LEU A 46 -10.15 9.01 26.55
C LEU A 46 -11.05 9.60 27.66
N ARG A 47 -11.79 10.67 27.36
CA ARG A 47 -12.57 11.43 28.36
C ARG A 47 -13.74 10.67 28.98
N ASN A 48 -14.28 9.69 28.27
CA ASN A 48 -15.48 8.94 28.66
C ASN A 48 -15.20 7.65 29.44
N VAL A 49 -13.92 7.26 29.60
CA VAL A 49 -13.55 6.01 30.28
C VAL A 49 -13.89 6.13 31.76
N ARG A 50 -14.75 5.21 32.23
CA ARG A 50 -15.21 5.05 33.61
C ARG A 50 -14.46 3.95 34.35
N LEU A 51 -14.05 2.90 33.67
CA LEU A 51 -13.29 1.78 34.22
C LEU A 51 -12.01 1.58 33.42
N LEU A 52 -10.86 1.74 34.08
CA LEU A 52 -9.55 1.38 33.55
C LEU A 52 -8.95 0.27 34.41
N SER A 53 -8.66 -0.88 33.82
CA SER A 53 -7.98 -1.98 34.52
C SER A 53 -6.58 -2.20 33.97
N LEU A 54 -5.58 -1.96 34.81
CA LEU A 54 -4.15 -2.22 34.60
C LEU A 54 -3.64 -3.35 35.51
N TYR A 55 -4.56 -4.16 36.03
CA TYR A 55 -4.27 -5.30 36.91
C TYR A 55 -3.23 -6.25 36.31
N ASP A 56 -2.30 -6.77 37.13
CA ASP A 56 -1.33 -7.80 36.75
C ASP A 56 -0.51 -7.41 35.52
N ASN A 57 0.28 -6.36 35.72
CA ASN A 57 1.26 -5.86 34.76
C ASN A 57 2.62 -5.73 35.48
N GLN A 58 3.59 -5.09 34.84
CA GLN A 58 4.93 -4.88 35.38
C GLN A 58 5.16 -3.40 35.72
N ILE A 59 4.11 -2.63 36.00
CA ILE A 59 4.19 -1.19 36.17
C ILE A 59 4.98 -0.84 37.43
N SER A 60 6.17 -0.26 37.24
CA SER A 60 7.00 0.24 38.33
C SER A 60 6.74 1.73 38.62
N THR A 61 6.46 2.53 37.58
CA THR A 61 6.23 3.98 37.69
C THR A 61 5.17 4.48 36.70
N ILE A 62 4.55 5.62 37.01
CA ILE A 62 3.54 6.30 36.18
C ILE A 62 3.89 7.79 36.14
N ALA A 63 3.96 8.35 34.93
CA ALA A 63 4.32 9.75 34.73
C ALA A 63 3.22 10.69 35.24
N PRO A 64 3.58 11.85 35.83
CA PRO A 64 2.61 12.86 36.24
C PRO A 64 1.69 13.27 35.08
N GLY A 65 0.39 13.31 35.36
CA GLY A 65 -0.64 13.71 34.40
C GLY A 65 -1.13 12.61 33.45
N ALA A 66 -0.62 11.38 33.56
CA ALA A 66 -1.06 10.23 32.74
C ALA A 66 -2.57 9.95 32.78
N PHE A 67 -3.25 10.35 33.85
CA PHE A 67 -4.69 10.14 34.03
C PHE A 67 -5.52 11.43 33.92
N ASP A 68 -4.92 12.57 33.62
CA ASP A 68 -5.61 13.87 33.66
C ASP A 68 -6.72 14.00 32.61
N THR A 69 -6.57 13.28 31.49
CA THR A 69 -7.55 13.24 30.41
C THR A 69 -8.75 12.34 30.71
N LEU A 70 -8.67 11.47 31.72
CA LEU A 70 -9.71 10.50 32.09
C LEU A 70 -10.74 11.12 33.04
N GLN A 71 -11.48 12.12 32.56
CA GLN A 71 -12.38 12.93 33.39
C GLN A 71 -13.56 12.14 33.99
N SER A 72 -14.02 11.08 33.30
CA SER A 72 -15.14 10.25 33.74
C SER A 72 -14.73 9.03 34.58
N LEU A 73 -13.45 8.92 34.95
CA LEU A 73 -12.92 7.73 35.60
C LEU A 73 -13.54 7.55 36.99
N SER A 74 -14.10 6.35 37.21
CA SER A 74 -14.75 5.94 38.47
C SER A 74 -14.03 4.77 39.14
N THR A 75 -13.44 3.88 38.33
CA THR A 75 -12.76 2.67 38.78
C THR A 75 -11.41 2.55 38.07
N LEU A 76 -10.33 2.40 38.83
CA LEU A 76 -8.96 2.30 38.34
C LEU A 76 -8.25 1.12 39.01
N ASN A 77 -8.22 -0.04 38.37
CA ASN A 77 -7.57 -1.20 38.98
C ASN A 77 -6.06 -1.21 38.69
N LEU A 78 -5.26 -0.94 39.72
CA LEU A 78 -3.79 -0.93 39.66
C LEU A 78 -3.13 -2.09 40.41
N LEU A 79 -3.92 -3.04 40.92
CA LEU A 79 -3.41 -4.16 41.74
C LEU A 79 -2.46 -5.07 40.94
N ALA A 80 -1.64 -5.83 41.67
CA ALA A 80 -0.64 -6.74 41.10
C ALA A 80 0.32 -6.02 40.13
N ASN A 81 0.93 -4.91 40.59
CA ASN A 81 1.99 -4.21 39.89
C ASN A 81 3.16 -3.92 40.84
N PRO A 82 4.42 -4.03 40.40
CA PRO A 82 5.61 -3.85 41.23
C PRO A 82 5.98 -2.36 41.42
N PHE A 83 5.09 -1.55 42.00
CA PHE A 83 5.31 -0.11 42.15
C PHE A 83 6.57 0.24 42.95
N ASN A 84 7.37 1.15 42.41
CA ASN A 84 8.51 1.78 43.09
C ASN A 84 8.06 3.12 43.68
N CYS A 85 7.76 3.14 44.97
CA CYS A 85 7.27 4.28 45.73
C CYS A 85 8.40 5.24 46.14
N ASN A 86 9.13 5.74 45.15
CA ASN A 86 10.14 6.78 45.29
C ASN A 86 9.56 8.19 45.03
N CYS A 87 10.41 9.22 45.01
CA CYS A 87 9.95 10.60 44.78
C CYS A 87 9.18 10.81 43.46
N GLN A 88 9.39 10.00 42.43
CA GLN A 88 8.70 10.12 41.14
C GLN A 88 7.24 9.64 41.20
N LEU A 89 6.90 8.74 42.14
CA LEU A 89 5.54 8.21 42.30
C LEU A 89 4.75 8.93 43.41
N ALA A 90 5.36 9.90 44.11
CA ALA A 90 4.74 10.70 45.16
C ALA A 90 3.42 11.35 44.73
N TRP A 91 3.37 11.86 43.49
CA TRP A 91 2.17 12.50 42.95
C TRP A 91 1.00 11.52 42.89
N LEU A 92 1.24 10.24 42.58
CA LEU A 92 0.19 9.24 42.42
C LEU A 92 -0.46 8.90 43.76
N GLY A 93 0.32 8.85 44.84
CA GLY A 93 -0.21 8.64 46.19
C GLY A 93 -1.13 9.76 46.63
N ASP A 94 -0.70 11.01 46.41
CA ASP A 94 -1.54 12.19 46.66
C ASP A 94 -2.79 12.22 45.76
N TRP A 95 -2.63 11.88 44.48
CA TRP A 95 -3.72 11.84 43.52
C TRP A 95 -4.78 10.79 43.89
N LEU A 96 -4.37 9.57 44.27
CA LEU A 96 -5.27 8.50 44.72
C LEU A 96 -6.03 8.91 45.99
N ARG A 97 -5.37 9.59 46.94
CA ARG A 97 -5.98 10.06 48.19
C ARG A 97 -7.06 11.13 47.96
N LYS A 98 -6.83 12.02 47.00
CA LYS A 98 -7.73 13.15 46.69
C LYS A 98 -8.91 12.78 45.80
N ARG A 99 -8.79 11.70 45.00
CA ARG A 99 -9.81 11.30 44.03
C ARG A 99 -10.77 10.27 44.61
N LYS A 100 -12.07 10.48 44.41
CA LYS A 100 -13.13 9.54 44.80
C LYS A 100 -13.31 8.42 43.75
N ILE A 101 -12.27 7.62 43.54
CA ILE A 101 -12.28 6.51 42.58
C ILE A 101 -11.97 5.18 43.27
N VAL A 102 -12.53 4.08 42.77
CA VAL A 102 -12.31 2.73 43.32
C VAL A 102 -11.02 2.18 42.74
N THR A 103 -9.97 2.03 43.57
CA THR A 103 -8.63 1.65 43.08
C THR A 103 -8.08 0.31 43.57
N GLY A 104 -8.75 -0.30 44.55
CA GLY A 104 -8.33 -1.57 45.12
C GLY A 104 -7.11 -1.52 46.04
N ASN A 105 -6.60 -0.31 46.40
CA ASN A 105 -5.42 -0.09 47.26
C ASN A 105 -4.12 -0.71 46.68
N PRO A 106 -3.56 -0.14 45.59
CA PRO A 106 -2.26 -0.57 45.07
C PRO A 106 -1.17 -0.44 46.14
N ARG A 107 -0.29 -1.44 46.23
CA ARG A 107 0.76 -1.52 47.26
C ARG A 107 2.14 -1.30 46.64
N CYS A 108 3.01 -0.64 47.38
CA CYS A 108 4.40 -0.47 47.03
C CYS A 108 5.13 -1.82 47.08
N GLN A 109 6.01 -2.05 46.12
CA GLN A 109 6.93 -3.19 46.13
C GLN A 109 8.35 -2.74 46.49
N HIS A 110 8.73 -1.54 46.06
CA HIS A 110 9.99 -0.89 46.38
C HIS A 110 9.74 0.55 46.89
N PRO A 111 10.70 1.17 47.59
CA PRO A 111 11.86 0.53 48.25
C PRO A 111 11.41 -0.47 49.34
N ASP A 112 12.30 -1.38 49.77
CA ASP A 112 11.95 -2.51 50.65
C ASP A 112 11.25 -2.08 51.95
N PHE A 113 11.59 -0.91 52.50
CA PHE A 113 10.96 -0.39 53.71
C PHE A 113 9.51 0.06 53.52
N LEU A 114 9.06 0.29 52.28
CA LEU A 114 7.67 0.57 51.93
C LEU A 114 6.94 -0.66 51.37
N ARG A 115 7.61 -1.81 51.29
CA ARG A 115 7.05 -3.01 50.66
C ARG A 115 5.73 -3.42 51.33
N GLN A 116 4.74 -3.72 50.50
CA GLN A 116 3.35 -4.02 50.87
C GLN A 116 2.55 -2.86 51.50
N ILE A 117 3.10 -1.66 51.66
CA ILE A 117 2.33 -0.50 52.14
C ILE A 117 1.45 0.04 51.00
N PRO A 118 0.14 0.29 51.23
CA PRO A 118 -0.71 0.92 50.21
C PRO A 118 -0.18 2.31 49.82
N LEU A 119 -0.14 2.58 48.53
CA LEU A 119 0.48 3.79 47.95
C LEU A 119 -0.17 5.08 48.46
N GLN A 120 -1.47 5.04 48.78
CA GLN A 120 -2.22 6.15 49.35
C GLN A 120 -1.88 6.46 50.82
N ASP A 121 -1.34 5.48 51.54
CA ASP A 121 -1.02 5.55 52.98
C ASP A 121 0.44 5.96 53.22
N VAL A 122 1.28 5.98 52.18
CA VAL A 122 2.66 6.48 52.25
C VAL A 122 2.65 8.00 52.45
N ALA A 123 3.38 8.48 53.46
CA ALA A 123 3.51 9.90 53.72
C ALA A 123 4.42 10.57 52.67
N PHE A 124 4.10 11.81 52.27
CA PHE A 124 4.86 12.54 51.24
C PHE A 124 6.39 12.56 51.49
N PRO A 125 6.90 12.78 52.73
CA PRO A 125 8.34 12.78 53.00
C PRO A 125 9.06 11.43 52.86
N ASP A 126 8.32 10.32 52.78
CA ASP A 126 8.87 8.97 52.66
C ASP A 126 9.07 8.55 51.20
N PHE A 127 8.46 9.28 50.25
CA PHE A 127 8.77 9.18 48.83
C PHE A 127 10.09 9.89 48.54
N ARG A 128 11.20 9.17 48.69
CA ARG A 128 12.56 9.70 48.47
C ARG A 128 13.17 9.12 47.21
N CYS A 129 14.02 9.90 46.55
CA CYS A 129 14.92 9.40 45.50
C CYS A 129 16.34 9.47 46.03
N GLU A 130 17.13 8.42 45.84
CA GLU A 130 18.56 8.45 46.15
C GLU A 130 19.27 9.32 45.12
N GLU A 131 20.06 10.30 45.59
CA GLU A 131 20.90 11.11 44.71
C GLU A 131 22.03 10.24 44.15
N GLY A 132 21.97 9.92 42.85
CA GLY A 132 23.03 9.19 42.13
C GLY A 132 22.62 7.84 41.53
N GLN A 133 21.43 7.30 41.80
CA GLN A 133 20.87 6.18 41.05
C GLN A 133 19.88 6.69 40.00
N GLU A 134 20.31 6.74 38.73
CA GLU A 134 19.44 7.04 37.61
C GLU A 134 18.57 5.82 37.24
N GLU A 135 17.58 5.47 38.08
CA GLU A 135 16.68 4.34 37.83
C GLU A 135 15.22 4.74 37.56
N THR A 136 14.72 4.24 36.43
CA THR A 136 13.31 4.07 36.03
C THR A 136 12.40 5.31 36.04
N SER A 137 12.73 6.34 35.26
CA SER A 137 11.69 7.23 34.71
C SER A 137 10.99 6.53 33.53
N CYS A 138 9.68 6.78 33.30
CA CYS A 138 8.97 6.30 32.11
C CYS A 138 9.61 6.77 30.79
N ILE A 139 10.54 7.73 30.80
CA ILE A 139 11.29 8.16 29.62
C ILE A 139 12.29 7.05 29.28
N PRO A 140 12.16 6.31 28.16
CA PRO A 140 13.31 5.55 27.68
C PRO A 140 14.40 6.57 27.41
N ARG A 141 15.59 6.37 28.01
CA ARG A 141 16.77 7.07 27.51
C ARG A 141 16.80 6.81 26.00
N PRO A 142 17.12 7.81 25.15
CA PRO A 142 17.68 7.50 23.86
C PRO A 142 18.96 6.72 24.16
N GLN A 143 18.83 5.39 24.28
CA GLN A 143 19.98 4.51 24.30
C GLN A 143 20.69 4.76 23.00
N CYS A 144 22.01 4.95 23.10
CA CYS A 144 22.86 5.06 21.94
C CYS A 144 22.47 3.99 20.92
N PRO A 145 22.33 4.31 19.62
CA PRO A 145 22.06 3.31 18.61
C PRO A 145 23.04 2.15 18.75
N GLN A 146 22.59 0.91 18.56
CA GLN A 146 23.43 -0.28 18.75
C GLN A 146 24.66 -0.29 17.83
N GLU A 147 24.53 0.38 16.69
CA GLU A 147 25.59 0.56 15.70
C GLU A 147 26.60 1.64 16.11
N CYS A 148 26.31 2.44 17.14
CA CYS A 148 27.08 3.61 17.54
C CYS A 148 27.60 3.50 18.98
N THR A 149 28.62 4.28 19.28
CA THR A 149 29.11 4.52 20.65
C THR A 149 28.90 5.98 21.02
N CYS A 150 28.27 6.22 22.16
CA CYS A 150 27.92 7.56 22.62
C CYS A 150 28.63 7.84 23.94
N LEU A 151 29.31 8.99 24.01
CA LEU A 151 29.96 9.51 25.20
C LEU A 151 29.51 10.96 25.38
N ASP A 152 28.72 11.23 26.41
CA ASP A 152 28.05 12.52 26.63
C ASP A 152 27.26 13.00 25.39
N THR A 153 27.73 14.05 24.73
CA THR A 153 27.14 14.63 23.50
C THR A 153 27.88 14.23 22.23
N VAL A 154 28.88 13.35 22.33
CA VAL A 154 29.68 12.85 21.20
C VAL A 154 29.15 11.48 20.78
N VAL A 155 28.83 11.35 19.49
CA VAL A 155 28.29 10.11 18.91
C VAL A 155 29.21 9.64 17.79
N ARG A 156 29.71 8.40 17.91
CA ARG A 156 30.59 7.77 16.91
C ARG A 156 29.92 6.55 16.29
N CYS A 157 29.71 6.60 14.99
CA CYS A 157 29.07 5.55 14.18
C CYS A 157 29.96 5.14 12.99
N SER A 158 31.28 5.23 13.17
CA SER A 158 32.29 5.04 12.13
C SER A 158 32.48 3.57 11.74
N ASN A 159 32.73 3.28 10.46
CA ASN A 159 33.04 1.94 9.94
C ASN A 159 31.96 0.87 10.23
N LYS A 160 30.68 1.23 10.06
CA LYS A 160 29.53 0.36 10.34
C LYS A 160 28.74 -0.04 9.09
N HIS A 161 29.30 0.26 7.91
CA HIS A 161 28.66 0.00 6.61
C HIS A 161 27.27 0.64 6.48
N LEU A 162 27.07 1.78 7.15
CA LEU A 162 25.77 2.46 7.17
C LEU A 162 25.48 3.08 5.80
N LYS A 163 24.27 2.86 5.30
CA LYS A 163 23.72 3.53 4.10
C LYS A 163 22.79 4.69 4.48
N ALA A 164 22.28 4.70 5.71
CA ALA A 164 21.35 5.67 6.24
C ALA A 164 21.67 5.99 7.71
N LEU A 165 21.20 7.12 8.21
CA LEU A 165 21.44 7.57 9.58
C LEU A 165 20.69 6.65 10.58
N PRO A 166 21.35 6.10 11.62
CA PRO A 166 20.71 5.26 12.64
C PRO A 166 19.60 5.99 13.42
N ARG A 167 18.55 5.27 13.79
CA ARG A 167 17.48 5.80 14.66
C ARG A 167 17.96 5.81 16.12
N GLY A 168 17.56 6.84 16.88
CA GLY A 168 17.87 6.92 18.31
C GLY A 168 19.10 7.76 18.67
N ILE A 169 19.71 8.47 17.71
CA ILE A 169 20.77 9.45 18.00
C ILE A 169 20.21 10.54 18.95
N PRO A 170 20.88 10.84 20.09
CA PRO A 170 20.44 11.87 21.02
C PRO A 170 20.30 13.26 20.37
N LYS A 171 19.22 13.98 20.68
CA LYS A 171 18.95 15.32 20.09
C LYS A 171 19.93 16.42 20.55
N ASN A 172 20.64 16.19 21.65
CA ASN A 172 21.65 17.08 22.22
C ASN A 172 23.08 16.77 21.71
N VAL A 173 23.21 15.98 20.63
CA VAL A 173 24.51 15.69 20.01
C VAL A 173 25.23 16.97 19.56
N THR A 174 26.52 17.06 19.88
CA THR A 174 27.42 18.16 19.49
C THR A 174 28.44 17.71 18.46
N GLU A 175 28.86 16.44 18.50
CA GLU A 175 29.83 15.88 17.57
C GLU A 175 29.32 14.55 17.04
N LEU A 176 29.30 14.40 15.71
CA LEU A 176 28.80 13.20 15.05
C LEU A 176 29.82 12.69 14.03
N TYR A 177 30.32 11.48 14.28
CA TYR A 177 31.26 10.79 13.40
C TYR A 177 30.56 9.69 12.62
N LEU A 178 30.53 9.83 11.30
CA LEU A 178 29.90 8.94 10.33
C LEU A 178 30.90 8.48 9.27
N ASP A 179 32.20 8.56 9.56
CA ASP A 179 33.29 8.22 8.66
C ASP A 179 33.36 6.71 8.35
N GLY A 180 33.87 6.37 7.15
CA GLY A 180 34.08 4.97 6.75
C GLY A 180 32.79 4.17 6.51
N ASN A 181 31.73 4.84 6.08
CA ASN A 181 30.43 4.22 5.81
C ASN A 181 30.12 4.17 4.31
N GLN A 182 28.85 3.99 3.93
CA GLN A 182 28.39 3.83 2.54
C GLN A 182 27.38 4.92 2.14
N PHE A 183 27.46 6.11 2.75
CA PHE A 183 26.57 7.21 2.40
C PHE A 183 26.85 7.70 0.98
N THR A 184 25.82 7.76 0.14
CA THR A 184 25.89 8.32 -1.23
C THR A 184 25.47 9.79 -1.30
N GLN A 185 24.78 10.27 -0.25
CA GLN A 185 24.31 11.64 -0.09
C GLN A 185 24.42 12.04 1.39
N VAL A 186 24.43 13.34 1.66
CA VAL A 186 24.37 13.88 3.03
C VAL A 186 22.99 13.59 3.62
N PRO A 187 22.87 12.92 4.79
CA PRO A 187 21.57 12.63 5.38
C PRO A 187 20.81 13.91 5.78
N GLY A 188 19.63 14.13 5.21
CA GLY A 188 18.82 15.33 5.48
C GLY A 188 18.39 15.46 6.95
N GLN A 189 18.35 14.35 7.70
CA GLN A 189 18.05 14.32 9.12
C GLN A 189 19.10 15.07 9.98
N LEU A 190 20.31 15.35 9.45
CA LEU A 190 21.33 16.12 10.17
C LEU A 190 20.85 17.54 10.55
N SER A 191 19.97 18.13 9.73
CA SER A 191 19.34 19.44 9.99
C SER A 191 18.50 19.47 11.27
N THR A 192 18.12 18.31 11.82
CA THR A 192 17.32 18.22 13.06
C THR A 192 18.15 18.43 14.32
N PHE A 193 19.47 18.30 14.26
CA PHE A 193 20.38 18.42 15.41
C PHE A 193 20.86 19.86 15.59
N LYS A 194 20.12 20.64 16.39
CA LYS A 194 20.35 22.09 16.56
C LYS A 194 21.69 22.45 17.23
N TYR A 195 22.27 21.54 18.00
CA TYR A 195 23.50 21.76 18.77
C TYR A 195 24.75 21.20 18.09
N LEU A 196 24.62 20.68 16.88
CA LEU A 196 25.70 19.99 16.18
C LEU A 196 26.79 20.99 15.74
N GLN A 197 28.01 20.75 16.20
CA GLN A 197 29.19 21.57 15.95
C GLN A 197 30.19 20.86 15.02
N LEU A 198 30.29 19.54 15.10
CA LEU A 198 31.17 18.74 14.26
C LEU A 198 30.41 17.62 13.54
N VAL A 199 30.64 17.52 12.23
CA VAL A 199 30.19 16.38 11.42
C VAL A 199 31.37 15.84 10.61
N ASP A 200 31.67 14.56 10.81
CA ASP A 200 32.62 13.81 10.00
C ASP A 200 31.89 12.83 9.08
N LEU A 201 31.93 13.10 7.77
CA LEU A 201 31.39 12.26 6.70
C LEU A 201 32.50 11.75 5.77
N SER A 202 33.75 11.73 6.24
CA SER A 202 34.88 11.29 5.44
C SER A 202 34.82 9.81 5.06
N ASN A 203 35.52 9.43 3.98
CA ASN A 203 35.59 8.02 3.53
C ASN A 203 34.21 7.40 3.30
N ASN A 204 33.33 8.13 2.62
CA ASN A 204 32.01 7.68 2.19
C ASN A 204 31.96 7.65 0.65
N ARG A 205 30.75 7.53 0.06
CA ARG A 205 30.53 7.51 -1.39
C ARG A 205 29.71 8.72 -1.85
N ILE A 206 29.83 9.86 -1.16
CA ILE A 206 29.04 11.05 -1.46
C ILE A 206 29.51 11.64 -2.78
N SER A 207 28.64 11.65 -3.79
CA SER A 207 28.97 12.13 -5.14
C SER A 207 28.37 13.50 -5.48
N SER A 208 27.30 13.89 -4.79
CA SER A 208 26.61 15.17 -4.99
C SER A 208 26.25 15.84 -3.65
N LEU A 209 26.16 17.17 -3.70
CA LEU A 209 25.59 18.01 -2.64
C LEU A 209 24.41 18.79 -3.23
N SER A 210 23.45 19.13 -2.38
CA SER A 210 22.35 20.03 -2.69
C SER A 210 22.54 21.38 -1.96
N ASN A 211 21.86 22.44 -2.44
CA ASN A 211 21.80 23.72 -1.72
C ASN A 211 21.21 23.61 -0.31
N SER A 212 20.46 22.53 -0.04
CA SER A 212 19.80 22.29 1.24
C SER A 212 20.52 21.29 2.15
N SER A 213 21.69 20.77 1.74
CA SER A 213 22.37 19.67 2.45
C SER A 213 22.76 20.04 3.88
N PHE A 214 23.02 21.32 4.16
CA PHE A 214 23.42 21.82 5.49
C PHE A 214 22.53 22.96 6.01
N THR A 215 21.29 23.05 5.52
CA THR A 215 20.34 24.07 5.98
C THR A 215 20.08 23.94 7.49
N ASN A 216 19.94 25.09 8.16
CA ASN A 216 19.71 25.18 9.61
C ASN A 216 20.85 24.69 10.52
N MET A 217 22.08 24.57 10.00
CA MET A 217 23.25 24.13 10.77
C MET A 217 24.23 25.27 11.10
N SER A 218 23.72 26.43 11.52
CA SER A 218 24.53 27.64 11.73
C SER A 218 25.57 27.56 12.88
N GLN A 219 25.44 26.56 13.76
CA GLN A 219 26.36 26.28 14.85
C GLN A 219 27.55 25.40 14.44
N LEU A 220 27.52 24.84 13.22
CA LEU A 220 28.55 23.92 12.75
C LEU A 220 29.90 24.64 12.64
N THR A 221 30.91 24.14 13.36
CA THR A 221 32.28 24.66 13.35
C THR A 221 33.22 23.83 12.48
N THR A 222 32.97 22.53 12.35
CA THR A 222 33.83 21.60 11.64
C THR A 222 33.01 20.68 10.74
N LEU A 223 33.27 20.73 9.44
CA LEU A 223 32.65 19.87 8.44
C LEU A 223 33.73 19.12 7.65
N ILE A 224 33.71 17.80 7.71
CA ILE A 224 34.69 16.94 7.04
C ILE A 224 33.98 16.09 5.99
N LEU A 225 34.30 16.35 4.71
CA LEU A 225 33.81 15.63 3.53
C LEU A 225 34.98 14.99 2.75
N SER A 226 36.12 14.76 3.42
CA SER A 226 37.32 14.20 2.78
C SER A 226 37.09 12.82 2.19
N TYR A 227 37.80 12.47 1.12
CA TYR A 227 37.79 11.12 0.52
C TYR A 227 36.37 10.64 0.18
N ASN A 228 35.64 11.49 -0.53
CA ASN A 228 34.35 11.18 -1.13
C ASN A 228 34.49 11.23 -2.66
N SER A 229 33.39 11.37 -3.40
CA SER A 229 33.37 11.41 -4.86
C SER A 229 32.76 12.70 -5.41
N LEU A 230 32.91 13.81 -4.69
CA LEU A 230 32.36 15.10 -5.08
C LEU A 230 33.09 15.64 -6.32
N GLN A 231 32.33 15.92 -7.38
CA GLN A 231 32.85 16.50 -8.63
C GLN A 231 32.55 17.99 -8.78
N CYS A 232 31.39 18.40 -8.28
CA CYS A 232 30.91 19.77 -8.30
C CYS A 232 30.24 20.12 -6.98
N ILE A 233 30.33 21.39 -6.59
CA ILE A 233 29.64 21.91 -5.41
C ILE A 233 28.69 23.03 -5.84
N PRO A 234 27.39 22.93 -5.54
CA PRO A 234 26.43 23.99 -5.82
C PRO A 234 26.81 25.33 -5.15
N PRO A 235 26.49 26.47 -5.76
CA PRO A 235 26.87 27.79 -5.24
C PRO A 235 26.37 28.10 -3.82
N LEU A 236 25.22 27.55 -3.43
CA LEU A 236 24.57 27.81 -2.13
C LEU A 236 24.74 26.65 -1.14
N ALA A 237 25.59 25.66 -1.44
CA ALA A 237 25.73 24.47 -0.60
C ALA A 237 26.17 24.77 0.85
N PHE A 238 26.93 25.85 1.06
CA PHE A 238 27.45 26.26 2.38
C PHE A 238 26.78 27.54 2.91
N GLU A 239 25.64 27.93 2.35
CA GLU A 239 24.88 29.10 2.80
C GLU A 239 24.48 28.97 4.28
N GLY A 240 24.59 30.06 5.05
CA GLY A 240 24.21 30.08 6.46
C GLY A 240 25.20 29.44 7.45
N LEU A 241 26.30 28.81 7.02
CA LEU A 241 27.30 28.17 7.88
C LEU A 241 28.28 29.18 8.53
N ARG A 242 27.74 30.20 9.21
CA ARG A 242 28.50 31.36 9.72
C ARG A 242 29.56 31.03 10.77
N SER A 243 29.36 29.95 11.53
CA SER A 243 30.28 29.50 12.58
C SER A 243 31.38 28.56 12.09
N LEU A 244 31.36 28.18 10.81
CA LEU A 244 32.26 27.18 10.25
C LEU A 244 33.70 27.69 10.26
N ARG A 245 34.61 26.94 10.89
CA ARG A 245 36.03 27.26 11.04
C ARG A 245 36.92 26.34 10.21
N LEU A 246 36.52 25.08 10.06
CA LEU A 246 37.23 24.07 9.28
C LEU A 246 36.26 23.40 8.30
N LEU A 247 36.62 23.48 7.01
CA LEU A 247 35.97 22.75 5.94
C LEU A 247 37.00 21.85 5.25
N SER A 248 36.76 20.55 5.24
CA SER A 248 37.60 19.60 4.52
C SER A 248 36.90 19.03 3.30
N LEU A 249 37.43 19.33 2.11
CA LEU A 249 37.04 18.79 0.81
C LEU A 249 38.17 17.95 0.20
N HIS A 250 39.17 17.57 1.00
CA HIS A 250 40.38 16.91 0.55
C HIS A 250 40.10 15.55 -0.10
N GLY A 251 40.80 15.22 -1.19
CA GLY A 251 40.67 13.90 -1.82
C GLY A 251 39.31 13.65 -2.45
N ASN A 252 38.73 14.66 -3.09
CA ASN A 252 37.54 14.54 -3.94
C ASN A 252 37.96 14.72 -5.42
N ASP A 253 36.99 14.84 -6.32
CA ASP A 253 37.21 15.01 -7.76
C ASP A 253 36.84 16.43 -8.25
N ILE A 254 37.04 17.44 -7.41
CA ILE A 254 36.65 18.83 -7.70
C ILE A 254 37.67 19.47 -8.63
N SER A 255 37.20 20.04 -9.74
CA SER A 255 38.06 20.80 -10.67
C SER A 255 37.87 22.31 -10.58
N THR A 256 36.68 22.80 -10.25
CA THR A 256 36.41 24.23 -10.10
C THR A 256 35.48 24.48 -8.92
N LEU A 257 35.50 25.71 -8.40
CA LEU A 257 34.54 26.18 -7.41
C LEU A 257 33.92 27.51 -7.88
N PRO A 258 32.59 27.69 -7.75
CA PRO A 258 31.94 28.93 -8.12
C PRO A 258 32.39 30.08 -7.21
N GLU A 259 32.56 31.26 -7.80
CA GLU A 259 32.86 32.47 -7.05
C GLU A 259 31.72 32.80 -6.08
N GLY A 260 32.06 33.17 -4.84
CA GLY A 260 31.07 33.48 -3.81
C GLY A 260 30.57 32.29 -3.00
N ILE A 261 30.97 31.05 -3.31
CA ILE A 261 30.58 29.85 -2.52
C ILE A 261 30.94 29.95 -1.03
N PHE A 262 31.92 30.78 -0.68
CA PHE A 262 32.37 31.01 0.69
C PHE A 262 31.92 32.36 1.28
N ALA A 263 30.93 33.03 0.69
CA ALA A 263 30.47 34.35 1.15
C ALA A 263 29.94 34.33 2.60
N ASP A 264 29.21 33.28 2.97
CA ASP A 264 28.54 33.16 4.27
C ASP A 264 29.39 32.49 5.37
N VAL A 265 30.46 31.78 4.99
CA VAL A 265 31.39 31.11 5.93
C VAL A 265 32.47 32.07 6.42
N THR A 266 32.04 33.17 7.01
CA THR A 266 32.93 34.29 7.41
C THR A 266 33.97 33.90 8.46
N SER A 267 33.69 32.89 9.29
CA SER A 267 34.60 32.36 10.33
C SER A 267 35.62 31.35 9.81
N LEU A 268 35.59 31.00 8.52
CA LEU A 268 36.40 29.92 7.97
C LEU A 268 37.89 30.27 8.05
N SER A 269 38.70 29.38 8.60
CA SER A 269 40.15 29.55 8.76
C SER A 269 40.94 28.50 8.00
N HIS A 270 40.44 27.25 7.98
CA HIS A 270 41.09 26.12 7.34
C HIS A 270 40.16 25.56 6.25
N LEU A 271 40.67 25.48 5.03
CA LEU A 271 40.00 24.90 3.86
C LEU A 271 40.88 23.79 3.29
N ALA A 272 40.72 22.54 3.72
CA ALA A 272 41.51 21.46 3.14
C ALA A 272 40.94 21.07 1.77
N ILE A 273 41.53 21.57 0.68
CA ILE A 273 41.10 21.27 -0.72
C ILE A 273 42.19 20.53 -1.53
N GLY A 274 43.26 20.11 -0.87
CA GLY A 274 44.31 19.30 -1.51
C GLY A 274 43.78 17.99 -2.12
N ALA A 275 44.62 17.34 -2.92
CA ALA A 275 44.28 16.08 -3.61
C ALA A 275 42.98 16.14 -4.43
N ASN A 276 42.68 17.31 -5.00
CA ASN A 276 41.62 17.51 -5.99
C ASN A 276 42.26 17.92 -7.33
N PRO A 277 41.73 17.49 -8.48
CA PRO A 277 42.25 17.87 -9.80
C PRO A 277 41.81 19.28 -10.20
N LEU A 278 42.30 20.29 -9.48
CA LEU A 278 41.93 21.70 -9.65
C LEU A 278 42.38 22.25 -11.01
N TYR A 279 41.44 22.85 -11.75
CA TYR A 279 41.68 23.53 -13.01
C TYR A 279 41.88 25.03 -12.77
N CYS A 280 43.14 25.43 -12.63
CA CYS A 280 43.59 26.75 -12.21
C CYS A 280 43.59 27.80 -13.33
N SER A 281 42.43 28.00 -13.96
CA SER A 281 42.20 29.08 -14.93
C SER A 281 41.72 30.37 -14.26
N CYS A 282 41.29 31.36 -15.04
CA CYS A 282 40.69 32.59 -14.52
C CYS A 282 39.47 32.34 -13.61
N ASN A 283 38.73 31.25 -13.81
CA ASN A 283 37.59 30.89 -12.97
C ASN A 283 37.99 30.52 -11.53
N LEU A 284 39.25 30.11 -11.30
CA LEU A 284 39.78 29.77 -9.97
C LEU A 284 40.68 30.88 -9.40
N ARG A 285 40.82 32.00 -10.13
CA ARG A 285 41.63 33.16 -9.72
C ARG A 285 41.15 33.74 -8.39
N TRP A 286 39.83 33.85 -8.22
CA TRP A 286 39.22 34.36 -7.01
C TRP A 286 39.66 33.53 -5.78
N LEU A 287 39.71 32.20 -5.92
CA LEU A 287 40.08 31.30 -4.82
C LEU A 287 41.55 31.50 -4.43
N SER A 288 42.44 31.60 -5.42
CA SER A 288 43.86 31.88 -5.17
C SER A 288 44.07 33.23 -4.50
N SER A 289 43.27 34.24 -4.85
CA SER A 289 43.28 35.55 -4.20
C SER A 289 42.76 35.47 -2.77
N TRP A 290 41.58 34.87 -2.59
CA TRP A 290 40.86 34.76 -1.32
C TRP A 290 41.65 34.00 -0.25
N VAL A 291 42.32 32.90 -0.63
CA VAL A 291 43.19 32.14 0.29
C VAL A 291 44.36 33.00 0.80
N LYS A 292 44.98 33.80 -0.07
CA LYS A 292 46.14 34.64 0.28
C LYS A 292 45.75 35.87 1.10
N THR A 293 44.72 36.60 0.67
CA THR A 293 44.29 37.82 1.35
C THR A 293 43.61 37.52 2.68
N GLY A 294 42.92 36.38 2.78
CA GLY A 294 42.24 35.93 3.99
C GLY A 294 43.10 35.08 4.93
N TYR A 295 44.38 34.86 4.62
CA TYR A 295 45.30 33.96 5.35
C TYR A 295 44.68 32.59 5.66
N LYS A 296 43.99 32.00 4.69
CA LYS A 296 43.33 30.70 4.84
C LYS A 296 44.34 29.60 4.59
N GLU A 297 44.26 28.50 5.33
CA GLU A 297 45.11 27.34 5.10
C GLU A 297 44.44 26.39 4.09
N PRO A 298 44.89 26.30 2.82
CA PRO A 298 44.24 25.48 1.81
C PRO A 298 44.66 23.99 1.86
N GLY A 299 45.56 23.63 2.79
CA GLY A 299 46.38 22.43 2.69
C GLY A 299 47.31 22.45 1.48
N ILE A 300 47.80 21.28 1.05
CA ILE A 300 48.62 21.16 -0.17
C ILE A 300 47.70 21.07 -1.40
N ALA A 301 47.19 22.22 -1.84
CA ALA A 301 46.37 22.35 -3.04
C ALA A 301 47.23 22.63 -4.28
N ARG A 302 47.25 21.66 -5.21
CA ARG A 302 47.98 21.74 -6.48
C ARG A 302 47.01 21.84 -7.65
N CYS A 303 47.41 22.57 -8.66
CA CYS A 303 46.72 22.65 -9.93
C CYS A 303 47.01 21.38 -10.75
N ALA A 304 45.98 20.76 -11.30
CA ALA A 304 46.10 19.65 -12.26
C ALA A 304 46.04 20.14 -13.72
N GLY A 305 45.49 21.33 -13.97
CA GLY A 305 45.47 21.96 -15.28
C GLY A 305 45.21 23.46 -15.19
N PRO A 306 45.26 24.21 -16.31
CA PRO A 306 45.77 23.81 -17.64
C PRO A 306 47.26 23.41 -17.61
N PRO A 307 47.85 22.85 -18.69
CA PRO A 307 49.22 22.32 -18.69
C PRO A 307 50.29 23.26 -18.12
N ASP A 308 50.19 24.57 -18.41
CA ASP A 308 51.11 25.59 -17.88
C ASP A 308 51.06 25.76 -16.34
N MET A 309 49.94 25.36 -15.74
CA MET A 309 49.67 25.47 -14.31
C MET A 309 49.83 24.12 -13.59
N GLU A 310 50.05 23.02 -14.30
CA GLU A 310 50.14 21.69 -13.70
C GLU A 310 51.25 21.61 -12.62
N GLY A 311 50.92 21.01 -11.48
CA GLY A 311 51.82 20.85 -10.33
C GLY A 311 52.06 22.12 -9.50
N LYS A 312 51.67 23.30 -10.01
CA LYS A 312 51.79 24.58 -9.30
C LYS A 312 50.86 24.63 -8.08
N LEU A 313 51.30 25.31 -7.01
CA LEU A 313 50.54 25.40 -5.76
C LEU A 313 49.61 26.60 -5.76
N LEU A 314 48.37 26.40 -5.35
CA LEU A 314 47.34 27.44 -5.26
C LEU A 314 47.80 28.64 -4.40
N LEU A 315 48.50 28.34 -3.29
CA LEU A 315 48.95 29.32 -2.30
C LEU A 315 50.13 30.16 -2.77
N THR A 316 51.10 29.59 -3.50
CA THR A 316 52.35 30.30 -3.85
C THR A 316 52.32 30.90 -5.26
N THR A 317 51.52 30.36 -6.18
CA THR A 317 51.46 30.87 -7.56
C THR A 317 50.72 32.21 -7.63
N PRO A 318 51.28 33.27 -8.24
CA PRO A 318 50.63 34.58 -8.31
C PRO A 318 49.24 34.54 -8.96
N ALA A 319 48.25 35.25 -8.39
CA ALA A 319 46.86 35.23 -8.90
C ALA A 319 46.75 35.72 -10.36
N LYS A 320 47.67 36.58 -10.81
CA LYS A 320 47.73 37.05 -12.20
C LYS A 320 47.96 35.91 -13.20
N LYS A 321 48.62 34.81 -12.81
CA LYS A 321 48.90 33.65 -13.68
C LYS A 321 47.67 32.78 -13.96
N PHE A 322 46.58 32.95 -13.21
CA PHE A 322 45.32 32.23 -13.39
C PHE A 322 44.52 32.86 -14.54
N GLU A 323 44.94 32.65 -15.78
CA GLU A 323 44.32 33.22 -16.99
C GLU A 323 43.47 32.18 -17.74
N CYS A 324 42.47 32.64 -18.48
CA CYS A 324 41.68 31.76 -19.34
C CYS A 324 42.21 31.83 -20.76
N GLN A 325 42.76 30.71 -21.24
CA GLN A 325 43.24 30.56 -22.63
C GLN A 325 42.15 29.99 -23.57
N GLY A 326 40.90 29.94 -23.10
CA GLY A 326 39.76 29.31 -23.78
C GLY A 326 38.87 28.54 -22.79
N PRO A 327 37.79 27.90 -23.29
CA PRO A 327 36.96 27.03 -22.46
C PRO A 327 37.77 25.83 -21.95
N PRO A 328 37.58 25.38 -20.68
CA PRO A 328 38.20 24.17 -20.17
C PRO A 328 37.87 22.94 -21.03
N SER A 329 38.61 21.84 -20.88
CA SER A 329 38.24 20.59 -21.56
C SER A 329 36.82 20.14 -21.21
N LEU A 330 36.16 19.42 -22.12
CA LEU A 330 34.83 18.84 -21.91
C LEU A 330 34.75 18.02 -20.60
N ILE A 331 35.81 17.29 -20.24
CA ILE A 331 35.91 16.51 -18.99
C ILE A 331 35.76 17.42 -17.76
N VAL A 332 36.39 18.60 -17.76
CA VAL A 332 36.31 19.55 -16.64
C VAL A 332 34.93 20.20 -16.58
N GLN A 333 34.36 20.56 -17.73
CA GLN A 333 33.02 21.18 -17.77
C GLN A 333 31.91 20.19 -17.41
N ALA A 334 32.03 18.93 -17.82
CA ALA A 334 31.06 17.88 -17.56
C ALA A 334 30.90 17.54 -16.07
N LYS A 335 31.90 17.82 -15.23
CA LYS A 335 31.80 17.62 -13.77
C LYS A 335 30.67 18.40 -13.11
N CYS A 336 30.41 19.62 -13.57
CA CYS A 336 29.33 20.48 -13.06
C CYS A 336 28.11 20.53 -13.99
N ASN A 337 28.27 20.17 -15.27
CA ASN A 337 27.17 20.06 -16.22
C ASN A 337 27.33 18.77 -17.03
N PRO A 338 26.91 17.62 -16.48
CA PRO A 338 27.16 16.32 -17.08
C PRO A 338 26.60 16.17 -18.48
N CYS A 339 25.52 16.89 -18.81
CA CYS A 339 24.94 16.87 -20.15
C CYS A 339 25.88 17.40 -21.25
N LEU A 340 26.94 18.15 -20.91
CA LEU A 340 27.95 18.57 -21.88
C LEU A 340 28.80 17.41 -22.43
N SER A 341 28.93 16.31 -21.67
CA SER A 341 29.59 15.10 -22.16
C SER A 341 28.69 14.21 -23.03
N SER A 342 27.45 14.63 -23.31
CA SER A 342 26.44 13.83 -24.00
C SER A 342 26.34 12.40 -23.44
N PRO A 343 26.05 12.24 -22.13
CA PRO A 343 26.07 10.93 -21.48
C PRO A 343 24.97 10.02 -22.02
N CYS A 344 23.84 10.59 -22.45
CA CYS A 344 22.72 9.85 -23.03
C CYS A 344 23.07 9.35 -24.44
N ARG A 345 23.14 8.04 -24.60
CA ARG A 345 23.36 7.32 -25.85
C ARG A 345 22.07 7.25 -26.67
N ASN A 346 22.20 6.78 -27.92
CA ASN A 346 21.07 6.44 -28.79
C ASN A 346 20.04 7.57 -28.99
N GLN A 347 20.51 8.82 -29.07
CA GLN A 347 19.67 10.02 -29.24
C GLN A 347 18.77 10.34 -28.02
N GLY A 348 19.13 9.87 -26.83
CA GLY A 348 18.48 10.27 -25.58
C GLY A 348 18.67 11.76 -25.26
N THR A 349 17.65 12.38 -24.67
CA THR A 349 17.69 13.78 -24.25
C THR A 349 18.21 13.87 -22.82
N CYS A 350 19.25 14.68 -22.58
CA CYS A 350 19.86 14.83 -21.25
C CYS A 350 19.27 16.01 -20.48
N HIS A 351 18.99 15.80 -19.20
CA HIS A 351 18.59 16.83 -18.25
C HIS A 351 19.52 16.83 -17.04
N ASN A 352 19.93 18.02 -16.57
CA ASN A 352 20.71 18.14 -15.33
C ASN A 352 19.79 17.86 -14.12
N ASP A 353 20.21 16.98 -13.22
CA ASP A 353 19.44 16.58 -12.03
C ASP A 353 20.18 17.04 -10.76
N PRO A 354 19.55 17.89 -9.91
CA PRO A 354 20.17 18.37 -8.67
C PRO A 354 20.54 17.28 -7.64
N LEU A 355 19.89 16.12 -7.69
CA LEU A 355 20.12 15.00 -6.78
C LEU A 355 20.95 13.88 -7.45
N GLY A 356 20.83 13.73 -8.77
CA GLY A 356 21.36 12.60 -9.55
C GLY A 356 22.50 12.90 -10.54
N SER A 357 23.10 14.09 -10.51
CA SER A 357 24.06 14.60 -11.52
C SER A 357 23.41 14.86 -12.89
N TYR A 358 22.75 13.85 -13.50
CA TYR A 358 21.94 13.99 -14.72
C TYR A 358 20.89 12.87 -14.85
N ARG A 359 19.92 13.08 -15.73
CA ARG A 359 18.88 12.11 -16.13
C ARG A 359 18.73 12.08 -17.65
N CYS A 360 18.61 10.89 -18.23
CA CYS A 360 18.34 10.70 -19.65
C CYS A 360 16.88 10.34 -19.91
N ALA A 361 16.25 11.04 -20.86
CA ALA A 361 14.98 10.63 -21.47
C ALA A 361 15.29 9.81 -22.72
N CYS A 362 15.01 8.50 -22.65
CA CYS A 362 15.37 7.56 -23.72
C CYS A 362 14.31 7.49 -24.83
N PRO A 363 14.72 7.43 -26.10
CA PRO A 363 13.80 7.22 -27.22
C PRO A 363 13.31 5.77 -27.28
N ILE A 364 12.23 5.54 -28.02
CA ILE A 364 11.62 4.23 -28.22
C ILE A 364 12.67 3.23 -28.72
N GLY A 365 12.74 2.05 -28.10
CA GLY A 365 13.72 1.00 -28.44
C GLY A 365 14.96 0.94 -27.54
N TYR A 366 15.15 1.90 -26.62
CA TYR A 366 16.33 1.97 -25.76
C TYR A 366 15.97 2.19 -24.28
N LYS A 367 16.75 1.59 -23.38
CA LYS A 367 16.63 1.74 -21.92
C LYS A 367 17.99 1.81 -21.24
N GLY A 368 18.00 2.04 -19.93
CA GLY A 368 19.20 2.20 -19.12
C GLY A 368 19.39 3.63 -18.63
N ARG A 369 20.36 3.85 -17.74
CA ARG A 369 20.64 5.18 -17.16
C ARG A 369 21.04 6.19 -18.24
N ASP A 370 21.77 5.69 -19.23
CA ASP A 370 22.36 6.43 -20.34
C ASP A 370 21.70 6.02 -21.66
N CYS A 371 20.54 5.37 -21.65
CA CYS A 371 19.90 4.80 -22.84
C CYS A 371 20.80 3.83 -23.62
N GLU A 372 21.73 3.17 -22.94
CA GLU A 372 22.78 2.33 -23.51
C GLU A 372 22.30 0.95 -23.95
N VAL A 373 21.17 0.49 -23.42
CA VAL A 373 20.64 -0.85 -23.67
C VAL A 373 19.64 -0.78 -24.81
N ALA A 374 20.03 -1.30 -25.97
CA ALA A 374 19.11 -1.58 -27.07
C ALA A 374 18.14 -2.70 -26.65
N LEU A 375 16.86 -2.55 -26.94
CA LEU A 375 15.89 -3.63 -26.80
C LEU A 375 16.11 -4.60 -27.97
N ASP A 376 16.76 -5.75 -27.72
CA ASP A 376 16.89 -6.83 -28.72
C ASP A 376 15.50 -7.43 -29.00
N GLY A 377 15.21 -7.71 -30.27
CA GLY A 377 13.96 -8.29 -30.74
C GLY A 377 13.59 -9.59 -30.02
N CYS A 378 14.58 -10.41 -29.64
CA CYS A 378 14.33 -11.61 -28.81
C CYS A 378 14.14 -11.32 -27.31
N SER A 379 14.49 -10.12 -26.80
CA SER A 379 14.31 -9.74 -25.38
C SER A 379 12.84 -9.66 -24.95
N GLN A 380 11.93 -9.60 -25.93
CA GLN A 380 10.49 -9.59 -25.73
C GLN A 380 9.84 -10.97 -26.02
N ASN A 381 10.65 -12.04 -26.17
CA ASN A 381 10.20 -13.41 -26.48
C ASN A 381 9.15 -13.47 -27.61
N PRO A 382 9.49 -13.02 -28.83
CA PRO A 382 8.51 -12.85 -29.91
C PRO A 382 8.03 -14.18 -30.53
N CYS A 383 8.73 -15.29 -30.30
CA CYS A 383 8.40 -16.62 -30.82
C CYS A 383 7.41 -17.35 -29.91
N ALA A 384 6.25 -17.71 -30.46
CA ALA A 384 5.19 -18.40 -29.73
C ALA A 384 5.27 -19.93 -29.86
N ASN A 385 4.44 -20.64 -29.10
CA ASN A 385 4.18 -22.09 -29.20
C ASN A 385 5.45 -22.98 -29.13
N GLY A 386 6.35 -22.65 -28.21
CA GLY A 386 7.61 -23.40 -28.03
C GLY A 386 8.61 -23.18 -29.16
N GLY A 387 8.39 -22.17 -30.02
CA GLY A 387 9.32 -21.78 -31.06
C GLY A 387 10.59 -21.16 -30.49
N THR A 388 11.74 -21.53 -31.05
CA THR A 388 13.05 -21.03 -30.58
C THR A 388 13.42 -19.75 -31.32
N CYS A 389 13.68 -18.66 -30.59
CA CYS A 389 14.11 -17.37 -31.14
C CYS A 389 15.59 -17.37 -31.50
N GLN A 390 15.92 -16.99 -32.73
CA GLN A 390 17.28 -16.74 -33.17
C GLN A 390 17.42 -15.28 -33.61
N PRO A 391 18.36 -14.50 -33.04
CA PRO A 391 18.63 -13.15 -33.50
C PRO A 391 19.16 -13.20 -34.94
N GLN A 392 18.67 -12.32 -35.81
CA GLN A 392 19.05 -12.30 -37.22
C GLN A 392 19.37 -10.87 -37.67
N ASP A 393 20.61 -10.66 -38.10
CA ASP A 393 21.08 -9.35 -38.57
C ASP A 393 20.58 -9.06 -40.00
N GLY A 394 19.87 -7.94 -40.17
CA GLY A 394 19.50 -7.37 -41.47
C GLY A 394 18.01 -7.25 -41.78
N ASP A 395 17.10 -7.69 -40.89
CA ASP A 395 15.65 -7.52 -41.03
C ASP A 395 15.10 -6.48 -40.05
N ARG A 396 13.97 -5.80 -40.36
CA ARG A 396 13.46 -4.65 -39.58
C ARG A 396 13.19 -4.96 -38.10
N ASP A 397 12.90 -6.22 -37.79
CA ASP A 397 12.53 -6.68 -36.44
C ASP A 397 13.68 -7.41 -35.71
N GLY A 398 14.78 -7.74 -36.39
CA GLY A 398 16.01 -8.26 -35.77
C GLY A 398 15.96 -9.69 -35.21
N PHE A 399 14.88 -10.47 -35.42
CA PHE A 399 14.75 -11.84 -34.94
C PHE A 399 14.06 -12.78 -35.94
N ARG A 400 14.28 -14.10 -35.77
CA ARG A 400 13.60 -15.17 -36.51
C ARG A 400 13.20 -16.30 -35.57
N CYS A 401 12.01 -16.88 -35.79
CA CYS A 401 11.51 -18.00 -35.00
C CYS A 401 11.59 -19.34 -35.74
N LEU A 402 12.02 -20.39 -35.03
CA LEU A 402 11.96 -21.78 -35.48
C LEU A 402 10.78 -22.49 -34.80
N CYS A 403 9.77 -22.91 -35.58
CA CYS A 403 8.48 -23.38 -35.04
C CYS A 403 8.46 -24.86 -34.68
N ALA A 404 7.74 -25.17 -33.59
CA ALA A 404 7.45 -26.54 -33.17
C ALA A 404 6.35 -27.17 -34.06
N ALA A 405 6.29 -28.51 -34.09
CA ALA A 405 5.37 -29.25 -34.96
C ALA A 405 3.89 -28.88 -34.70
N GLY A 406 3.12 -28.67 -35.78
CA GLY A 406 1.73 -28.18 -35.74
C GLY A 406 1.60 -26.66 -35.86
N PHE A 407 2.72 -25.91 -35.92
CA PHE A 407 2.73 -24.46 -36.02
C PHE A 407 3.63 -23.94 -37.15
N GLU A 408 3.23 -22.83 -37.77
CA GLU A 408 3.91 -22.17 -38.88
C GLU A 408 3.88 -20.63 -38.74
N GLY A 409 4.65 -19.93 -39.61
CA GLY A 409 4.73 -18.47 -39.66
C GLY A 409 5.96 -17.84 -38.96
N PRO A 410 6.22 -16.53 -39.16
CA PRO A 410 7.46 -15.86 -38.74
C PRO A 410 7.64 -15.77 -37.21
N SER A 411 6.54 -15.86 -36.45
CA SER A 411 6.51 -15.90 -34.98
C SER A 411 5.94 -17.20 -34.41
N CYS A 412 5.73 -18.23 -35.26
CA CYS A 412 5.19 -19.54 -34.86
C CYS A 412 3.81 -19.52 -34.20
N ARG A 413 3.00 -18.53 -34.55
CA ARG A 413 1.65 -18.32 -34.00
C ARG A 413 0.55 -19.04 -34.77
N THR A 414 0.78 -19.40 -36.03
CA THR A 414 -0.26 -19.97 -36.90
C THR A 414 -0.31 -21.48 -36.72
N ALA A 415 -1.47 -22.05 -36.41
CA ALA A 415 -1.66 -23.50 -36.30
C ALA A 415 -2.06 -24.12 -37.65
N SER A 416 -1.53 -25.30 -38.01
CA SER A 416 -1.90 -25.98 -39.26
C SER A 416 -3.23 -26.75 -39.10
N ASP A 417 -4.20 -26.55 -40.00
CA ASP A 417 -5.59 -27.05 -39.87
C ASP A 417 -5.84 -28.44 -40.54
N PRO A 418 -6.27 -29.47 -39.78
CA PRO A 418 -6.57 -30.81 -40.29
C PRO A 418 -7.99 -31.00 -40.89
N CYS A 419 -8.91 -30.02 -40.83
CA CYS A 419 -10.29 -30.16 -41.30
C CYS A 419 -10.53 -29.90 -42.80
N LYS A 420 -9.47 -29.61 -43.55
CA LYS A 420 -9.58 -29.27 -44.98
C LYS A 420 -10.02 -30.48 -45.85
N GLU A 421 -9.92 -31.72 -45.34
CA GLU A 421 -10.39 -32.97 -45.97
C GLU A 421 -11.03 -33.93 -44.94
N HIS A 422 -12.36 -33.94 -44.78
CA HIS A 422 -13.07 -34.73 -43.74
C HIS A 422 -14.12 -35.72 -44.27
N SER A 423 -14.55 -36.70 -43.45
CA SER A 423 -15.41 -37.85 -43.84
C SER A 423 -16.80 -37.94 -43.18
N CYS A 424 -17.33 -36.89 -42.56
CA CYS A 424 -18.67 -36.90 -41.93
C CYS A 424 -19.82 -37.18 -42.92
N GLU A 425 -20.76 -38.07 -42.58
CA GLU A 425 -21.89 -38.47 -43.44
C GLU A 425 -23.25 -37.89 -42.99
N ASN A 426 -24.31 -38.10 -43.79
CA ASN A 426 -25.70 -37.65 -43.55
C ASN A 426 -25.87 -36.16 -43.23
N GLY A 427 -25.01 -35.31 -43.78
CA GLY A 427 -25.04 -33.85 -43.54
C GLY A 427 -24.37 -33.42 -42.22
N GLY A 428 -23.57 -34.30 -41.60
CA GLY A 428 -22.80 -33.97 -40.41
C GLY A 428 -21.69 -32.94 -40.66
N SER A 429 -21.49 -32.03 -39.71
CA SER A 429 -20.50 -30.93 -39.81
C SER A 429 -19.20 -31.29 -39.09
N CYS A 430 -18.07 -31.08 -39.76
CA CYS A 430 -16.76 -31.44 -39.24
C CYS A 430 -16.15 -30.34 -38.36
N VAL A 431 -15.53 -30.75 -37.26
CA VAL A 431 -14.91 -29.86 -36.26
C VAL A 431 -13.47 -30.31 -36.01
N ALA A 432 -12.51 -29.40 -36.20
CA ALA A 432 -11.08 -29.69 -36.05
C ALA A 432 -10.71 -29.83 -34.57
N GLY A 433 -10.10 -30.96 -34.23
CA GLY A 433 -9.40 -31.20 -32.97
C GLY A 433 -7.90 -30.90 -33.08
N ALA A 434 -7.18 -31.02 -31.96
CA ALA A 434 -5.78 -30.61 -31.84
C ALA A 434 -4.80 -31.39 -32.76
N THR A 435 -5.17 -32.61 -33.17
CA THR A 435 -4.40 -33.46 -34.13
C THR A 435 -5.28 -34.29 -35.07
N ASN A 436 -6.61 -34.31 -34.90
CA ASN A 436 -7.60 -35.04 -35.72
C ASN A 436 -8.90 -34.20 -35.86
N TYR A 437 -9.95 -34.68 -36.53
CA TYR A 437 -11.26 -34.03 -36.55
C TYR A 437 -12.42 -34.93 -36.05
N THR A 438 -13.54 -34.32 -35.65
CA THR A 438 -14.77 -34.99 -35.15
C THR A 438 -16.03 -34.47 -35.88
N CYS A 439 -17.08 -35.30 -36.02
CA CYS A 439 -18.30 -34.99 -36.77
C CYS A 439 -19.50 -34.69 -35.87
N LEU A 440 -20.26 -33.63 -36.15
CA LEU A 440 -21.50 -33.27 -35.46
C LEU A 440 -22.74 -33.67 -36.27
N CYS A 441 -23.66 -34.42 -35.65
CA CYS A 441 -24.78 -35.08 -36.34
C CYS A 441 -26.10 -34.30 -36.27
N PRO A 442 -26.93 -34.33 -37.35
CA PRO A 442 -28.27 -33.72 -37.35
C PRO A 442 -29.28 -34.45 -36.45
N ALA A 443 -30.38 -33.77 -36.09
CA ALA A 443 -31.37 -34.23 -35.12
C ALA A 443 -31.97 -35.61 -35.48
N HIS A 444 -32.05 -36.47 -34.46
CA HIS A 444 -32.53 -37.86 -34.51
C HIS A 444 -31.59 -38.87 -35.19
N TYR A 445 -30.37 -38.48 -35.54
CA TYR A 445 -29.30 -39.38 -35.96
C TYR A 445 -28.15 -39.45 -34.92
N THR A 446 -27.54 -40.62 -34.73
CA THR A 446 -26.49 -40.89 -33.74
C THR A 446 -25.34 -41.74 -34.34
N GLY A 447 -24.11 -41.70 -33.77
CA GLY A 447 -22.91 -42.40 -34.29
C GLY A 447 -21.73 -41.46 -34.58
N ASP A 448 -20.48 -41.96 -34.59
CA ASP A 448 -19.24 -41.15 -34.68
C ASP A 448 -19.10 -40.40 -36.03
N PHE A 449 -19.79 -40.89 -37.07
CA PHE A 449 -19.92 -40.24 -38.37
C PHE A 449 -21.39 -40.01 -38.79
N CYS A 450 -22.33 -40.10 -37.84
CA CYS A 450 -23.76 -39.79 -37.96
C CYS A 450 -24.64 -40.84 -38.68
N GLU A 451 -24.52 -42.12 -38.30
CA GLU A 451 -25.09 -43.25 -39.06
C GLU A 451 -26.38 -43.96 -38.52
N GLN A 452 -26.92 -43.67 -37.32
CA GLN A 452 -28.01 -44.45 -36.63
C GLN A 452 -29.35 -43.68 -36.31
N PRO A 453 -30.57 -44.28 -36.23
CA PRO A 453 -31.93 -43.62 -36.04
C PRO A 453 -32.61 -43.66 -34.60
N PRO A 454 -33.80 -43.01 -34.30
CA PRO A 454 -34.28 -42.60 -32.93
C PRO A 454 -35.34 -43.46 -32.13
N ASP A 455 -35.50 -43.20 -30.79
CA ASP A 455 -36.31 -43.91 -29.73
C ASP A 455 -37.53 -43.13 -29.13
N PHE A 456 -38.62 -43.81 -28.74
CA PHE A 456 -39.98 -43.26 -28.46
C PHE A 456 -40.46 -43.25 -26.98
N CYS A 457 -39.71 -43.77 -26.01
CA CYS A 457 -40.03 -43.65 -24.57
C CYS A 457 -39.12 -42.66 -23.83
N SER A 458 -38.43 -41.80 -24.57
CA SER A 458 -37.62 -40.71 -24.05
C SER A 458 -38.49 -39.62 -23.41
N ALA A 459 -37.87 -38.80 -22.56
CA ALA A 459 -38.53 -37.77 -21.76
C ALA A 459 -39.34 -36.75 -22.58
N GLU A 460 -39.07 -36.64 -23.88
CA GLU A 460 -39.70 -35.69 -24.80
C GLU A 460 -40.89 -36.29 -25.57
N LEU A 461 -41.06 -37.63 -25.59
CA LEU A 461 -42.10 -38.34 -26.35
C LEU A 461 -43.04 -39.20 -25.48
N SER A 462 -42.89 -39.22 -24.16
CA SER A 462 -43.75 -40.01 -23.26
C SER A 462 -45.19 -39.45 -23.13
N PRO A 463 -46.26 -40.27 -23.23
CA PRO A 463 -47.66 -39.82 -23.14
C PRO A 463 -48.22 -39.68 -21.71
N CYS A 464 -47.44 -39.96 -20.66
CA CYS A 464 -47.92 -40.00 -19.27
C CYS A 464 -47.76 -38.65 -18.56
N GLN A 465 -48.79 -38.20 -17.83
CA GLN A 465 -48.79 -36.88 -17.16
C GLN A 465 -48.61 -36.99 -15.64
N HIS A 466 -48.26 -35.86 -15.00
CA HIS A 466 -48.11 -35.71 -13.54
C HIS A 466 -47.13 -36.69 -12.88
N GLY A 467 -46.00 -36.99 -13.54
CA GLY A 467 -44.95 -37.86 -13.00
C GLY A 467 -45.32 -39.36 -12.98
N SER A 468 -46.32 -39.75 -13.76
CA SER A 468 -46.81 -41.14 -13.87
C SER A 468 -45.87 -42.03 -14.69
N THR A 469 -45.81 -43.34 -14.40
CA THR A 469 -44.82 -44.26 -14.97
C THR A 469 -45.22 -44.74 -16.37
N CYS A 470 -44.32 -44.63 -17.37
CA CYS A 470 -44.55 -45.04 -18.76
C CYS A 470 -43.89 -46.39 -19.10
N ILE A 471 -44.62 -47.29 -19.75
CA ILE A 471 -44.19 -48.66 -20.06
C ILE A 471 -44.33 -48.90 -21.58
N PRO A 472 -43.23 -49.20 -22.31
CA PRO A 472 -43.29 -49.53 -23.74
C PRO A 472 -43.92 -50.91 -23.96
N THR A 473 -44.93 -50.99 -24.83
CA THR A 473 -45.52 -52.27 -25.26
C THR A 473 -45.55 -52.38 -26.78
N SER A 474 -45.72 -53.60 -27.31
CA SER A 474 -45.77 -53.86 -28.76
C SER A 474 -46.95 -53.20 -29.49
N GLN A 475 -47.91 -52.62 -28.76
CA GLN A 475 -49.04 -51.86 -29.30
C GLN A 475 -48.95 -50.35 -29.02
N GLY A 476 -47.84 -49.89 -28.43
CA GLY A 476 -47.61 -48.49 -28.03
C GLY A 476 -47.35 -48.31 -26.51
N PRO A 477 -47.03 -47.10 -26.04
CA PRO A 477 -46.75 -46.81 -24.62
C PRO A 477 -48.02 -46.80 -23.72
N ARG A 478 -47.93 -47.34 -22.48
CA ARG A 478 -48.99 -47.39 -21.43
C ARG A 478 -48.57 -46.67 -20.14
N CYS A 479 -49.51 -46.04 -19.40
CA CYS A 479 -49.26 -45.29 -18.15
C CYS A 479 -49.82 -45.94 -16.87
N GLU A 480 -49.13 -45.76 -15.74
CA GLU A 480 -49.56 -46.11 -14.36
C GLU A 480 -49.56 -44.86 -13.44
N CYS A 481 -50.69 -44.53 -12.81
CA CYS A 481 -50.97 -43.22 -12.20
C CYS A 481 -50.55 -43.06 -10.73
N ALA A 482 -50.16 -41.84 -10.35
CA ALA A 482 -49.84 -41.42 -8.97
C ALA A 482 -51.11 -41.19 -8.10
N PRO A 483 -51.02 -41.29 -6.75
CA PRO A 483 -52.17 -41.09 -5.84
C PRO A 483 -52.82 -39.70 -6.00
N GLY A 484 -54.15 -39.62 -5.95
CA GLY A 484 -54.92 -38.39 -6.25
C GLY A 484 -55.38 -38.27 -7.71
N TYR A 485 -54.72 -38.97 -8.64
CA TYR A 485 -55.04 -38.91 -10.07
C TYR A 485 -55.63 -40.20 -10.63
N VAL A 486 -56.58 -40.05 -11.57
CA VAL A 486 -57.31 -41.15 -12.23
C VAL A 486 -57.36 -40.97 -13.76
N GLY A 487 -57.49 -42.07 -14.52
CA GLY A 487 -57.64 -42.07 -15.98
C GLY A 487 -56.49 -42.71 -16.77
N THR A 488 -56.63 -42.83 -18.10
CA THR A 488 -55.74 -43.63 -18.98
C THR A 488 -54.37 -43.00 -19.25
N ASN A 489 -54.24 -41.69 -19.07
CA ASN A 489 -52.97 -40.94 -19.10
C ASN A 489 -52.75 -40.14 -17.80
N CYS A 490 -53.50 -40.49 -16.74
CA CYS A 490 -53.36 -39.90 -15.40
C CYS A 490 -53.61 -38.38 -15.32
N SER A 491 -54.56 -37.89 -16.12
CA SER A 491 -54.84 -36.46 -16.31
C SER A 491 -55.98 -35.89 -15.46
N LYS A 492 -56.75 -36.71 -14.73
CA LYS A 492 -57.89 -36.23 -13.94
C LYS A 492 -57.60 -36.31 -12.45
N ASP A 493 -57.86 -35.20 -11.76
CA ASP A 493 -57.75 -35.05 -10.31
C ASP A 493 -59.03 -35.53 -9.61
N PHE A 494 -58.93 -36.06 -8.39
CA PHE A 494 -60.05 -36.58 -7.60
C PHE A 494 -60.54 -35.53 -6.60
N ASP A 495 -61.82 -35.12 -6.69
CA ASP A 495 -62.36 -34.00 -5.89
C ASP A 495 -62.65 -34.39 -4.42
N ASP A 496 -61.78 -33.93 -3.52
CA ASP A 496 -61.76 -34.14 -2.07
C ASP A 496 -62.71 -33.18 -1.31
N CYS A 497 -63.30 -32.17 -1.96
CA CYS A 497 -64.23 -31.20 -1.32
C CYS A 497 -65.66 -31.75 -1.15
N GLN A 498 -65.99 -32.95 -1.62
CA GLN A 498 -67.35 -33.49 -1.50
C GLN A 498 -67.78 -33.84 -0.06
N ASP A 499 -66.85 -33.86 0.91
CA ASP A 499 -67.13 -34.21 2.32
C ASP A 499 -66.35 -33.31 3.34
N HIS A 500 -66.36 -31.99 3.12
CA HIS A 500 -65.49 -31.03 3.84
C HIS A 500 -65.97 -30.58 5.24
N ARG A 501 -65.04 -30.07 6.09
CA ARG A 501 -65.28 -29.67 7.50
C ARG A 501 -65.09 -28.17 7.81
N CYS A 502 -65.04 -27.31 6.80
CA CYS A 502 -64.90 -25.85 6.95
C CYS A 502 -66.01 -25.21 7.83
N GLN A 503 -65.66 -24.26 8.73
CA GLN A 503 -66.59 -23.62 9.67
C GLN A 503 -66.85 -22.14 9.31
N ASN A 504 -67.82 -21.50 9.97
CA ASN A 504 -68.13 -20.05 9.84
C ASN A 504 -68.36 -19.54 8.41
N ASN A 505 -69.17 -20.27 7.62
CA ASN A 505 -69.45 -19.97 6.21
C ASN A 505 -68.21 -19.91 5.30
N ALA A 506 -67.11 -20.58 5.69
CA ALA A 506 -65.93 -20.69 4.86
C ALA A 506 -66.17 -21.59 3.63
N ARG A 507 -65.54 -21.23 2.51
CA ARG A 507 -65.65 -21.94 1.23
C ARG A 507 -64.54 -22.99 1.09
N CYS A 508 -64.91 -24.25 0.86
CA CYS A 508 -63.96 -25.32 0.54
C CYS A 508 -63.35 -25.13 -0.85
N VAL A 509 -62.05 -25.40 -0.96
CA VAL A 509 -61.28 -25.43 -2.20
C VAL A 509 -60.59 -26.78 -2.28
N ASP A 510 -60.83 -27.48 -3.38
CA ASP A 510 -60.29 -28.81 -3.67
C ASP A 510 -58.81 -28.74 -4.02
N GLU A 511 -58.02 -29.67 -3.52
CA GLU A 511 -56.59 -29.81 -3.77
C GLU A 511 -56.29 -31.25 -4.20
N VAL A 512 -55.13 -31.46 -4.83
CA VAL A 512 -54.72 -32.69 -5.55
C VAL A 512 -54.74 -33.99 -4.71
N ASN A 513 -54.89 -33.88 -3.38
CA ASN A 513 -55.00 -35.00 -2.44
C ASN A 513 -55.50 -34.48 -1.06
N GLY A 514 -56.54 -33.66 -1.04
CA GLY A 514 -57.10 -33.01 0.16
C GLY A 514 -57.89 -31.72 -0.13
N TYR A 515 -58.31 -30.96 0.89
CA TYR A 515 -59.02 -29.68 0.68
C TYR A 515 -58.63 -28.57 1.68
N SER A 516 -58.80 -27.30 1.29
CA SER A 516 -58.56 -26.10 2.12
C SER A 516 -59.81 -25.20 2.27
N CYS A 517 -59.88 -24.39 3.33
CA CYS A 517 -61.04 -23.55 3.66
C CYS A 517 -60.73 -22.05 3.55
N LEU A 518 -61.50 -21.30 2.76
CA LEU A 518 -61.40 -19.84 2.62
C LEU A 518 -62.35 -19.12 3.58
N CYS A 519 -61.79 -18.35 4.52
CA CYS A 519 -62.53 -17.71 5.61
C CYS A 519 -63.26 -16.43 5.18
N ALA A 520 -64.46 -16.20 5.75
CA ALA A 520 -65.22 -14.97 5.56
C ALA A 520 -64.55 -13.77 6.28
N GLU A 521 -64.84 -12.53 5.83
CA GLU A 521 -64.14 -11.32 6.28
C GLU A 521 -64.05 -11.20 7.80
N GLY A 522 -62.82 -11.09 8.29
CA GLY A 522 -62.51 -10.95 9.70
C GLY A 522 -62.26 -12.26 10.45
N TYR A 523 -62.53 -13.42 9.85
CA TYR A 523 -62.23 -14.70 10.47
C TYR A 523 -60.88 -15.28 9.98
N SER A 524 -60.16 -15.99 10.85
CA SER A 524 -58.85 -16.61 10.59
C SER A 524 -58.74 -17.99 11.28
N GLY A 525 -57.83 -18.86 10.82
CA GLY A 525 -57.72 -20.27 11.26
C GLY A 525 -57.88 -21.25 10.09
N GLN A 526 -57.37 -22.49 10.20
CA GLN A 526 -57.33 -23.45 9.08
C GLN A 526 -58.73 -23.96 8.69
N LEU A 527 -59.69 -23.89 9.60
CA LEU A 527 -61.12 -24.13 9.34
C LEU A 527 -61.95 -22.85 9.57
N CYS A 528 -61.29 -21.69 9.67
CA CYS A 528 -61.89 -20.36 9.80
C CYS A 528 -62.56 -20.05 11.15
N GLU A 529 -61.95 -20.48 12.25
CA GLU A 529 -62.51 -20.49 13.60
C GLU A 529 -62.31 -19.21 14.48
N MET A 530 -61.48 -18.23 14.10
CA MET A 530 -61.08 -17.08 14.96
C MET A 530 -61.50 -15.69 14.43
N PRO A 531 -61.95 -14.69 15.24
CA PRO A 531 -62.47 -13.35 14.79
C PRO A 531 -61.46 -12.15 14.76
N PRO A 532 -61.81 -10.92 14.24
CA PRO A 532 -60.83 -9.85 13.88
C PRO A 532 -60.63 -8.71 14.90
N HIS A 533 -59.42 -8.11 14.91
CA HIS A 533 -59.05 -6.87 15.62
C HIS A 533 -58.53 -5.77 14.65
N ALA A 534 -58.68 -4.48 15.03
CA ALA A 534 -58.59 -3.31 14.15
C ALA A 534 -57.41 -2.33 14.40
N ALA A 535 -56.83 -1.85 13.29
CA ALA A 535 -56.24 -0.55 12.89
C ALA A 535 -55.38 0.37 13.82
N GLY A 536 -54.31 0.95 13.22
CA GLY A 536 -53.68 2.23 13.61
C GLY A 536 -52.33 2.51 12.90
N GLN A 537 -52.19 3.60 12.12
CA GLN A 537 -50.98 3.92 11.33
C GLN A 537 -50.45 5.36 11.53
N PRO A 538 -49.12 5.61 11.73
CA PRO A 538 -48.49 6.95 11.94
C PRO A 538 -47.85 7.57 10.68
N GLY A 539 -47.26 8.78 10.78
CA GLY A 539 -46.85 9.70 9.68
C GLY A 539 -45.62 9.33 8.82
N LEU A 540 -45.34 10.11 7.76
CA LEU A 540 -44.42 9.74 6.66
C LEU A 540 -42.90 9.73 6.98
N CYS A 541 -42.32 10.67 7.74
CA CYS A 541 -40.94 10.52 8.26
C CYS A 541 -40.85 9.63 9.52
N GLU A 542 -41.97 9.27 10.19
CA GLU A 542 -41.97 8.25 11.25
C GLU A 542 -41.75 6.83 10.69
N ARG A 543 -41.95 6.64 9.38
CA ARG A 543 -41.68 5.39 8.65
C ARG A 543 -40.36 5.40 7.88
N ALA A 544 -39.67 6.54 7.81
CA ALA A 544 -38.43 6.69 7.05
C ALA A 544 -37.23 6.39 7.96
N GLU A 545 -36.73 5.17 7.89
CA GLU A 545 -35.55 4.72 8.65
C GLU A 545 -34.24 5.18 7.98
N CYS A 546 -33.85 6.44 8.16
CA CYS A 546 -32.52 6.89 7.76
C CYS A 546 -31.45 6.31 8.69
N GLN A 547 -30.40 5.72 8.13
CA GLN A 547 -29.30 5.07 8.84
C GLN A 547 -28.07 5.99 8.94
N ASN A 548 -27.06 5.59 9.71
CA ASN A 548 -25.77 6.29 9.85
C ASN A 548 -25.87 7.78 10.25
N GLY A 549 -26.89 8.13 11.05
CA GLY A 549 -27.09 9.50 11.55
C GLY A 549 -27.59 10.50 10.51
N ALA A 550 -28.07 10.03 9.36
CA ALA A 550 -28.62 10.87 8.31
C ALA A 550 -29.96 11.52 8.71
N ALA A 551 -30.17 12.78 8.30
CA ALA A 551 -31.39 13.52 8.59
C ALA A 551 -32.50 13.21 7.56
N CYS A 552 -33.73 12.91 8.01
CA CYS A 552 -34.92 12.80 7.14
C CYS A 552 -35.40 14.20 6.75
N VAL A 553 -35.52 14.46 5.46
CA VAL A 553 -36.09 15.70 4.93
C VAL A 553 -37.26 15.36 4.00
N GLU A 554 -38.42 15.98 4.25
CA GLU A 554 -39.59 15.84 3.38
C GLU A 554 -39.43 16.76 2.16
N ARG A 555 -39.38 16.18 0.96
CA ARG A 555 -39.39 16.93 -0.31
C ARG A 555 -40.54 16.42 -1.18
N GLY A 556 -41.65 17.16 -1.16
CA GLY A 556 -42.88 16.78 -1.89
C GLY A 556 -43.66 15.69 -1.17
N SER A 557 -44.08 14.63 -1.88
CA SER A 557 -44.83 13.49 -1.33
C SER A 557 -43.94 12.32 -0.87
N ARG A 558 -42.63 12.55 -0.68
CA ARG A 558 -41.65 11.51 -0.28
C ARG A 558 -40.71 12.04 0.81
N ALA A 559 -40.39 11.16 1.76
CA ALA A 559 -39.34 11.35 2.75
C ALA A 559 -37.98 10.92 2.14
N LEU A 560 -36.95 11.76 2.22
CA LEU A 560 -35.62 11.51 1.67
C LEU A 560 -34.55 11.64 2.77
N CYS A 561 -33.59 10.71 2.82
CA CYS A 561 -32.48 10.77 3.77
C CYS A 561 -31.30 11.59 3.22
N GLN A 562 -30.79 12.53 4.00
CA GLN A 562 -29.62 13.33 3.65
C GLN A 562 -28.35 12.74 4.27
N CYS A 563 -27.51 12.11 3.44
CA CYS A 563 -26.34 11.35 3.89
C CYS A 563 -25.15 12.23 4.26
N LEU A 564 -24.39 11.80 5.28
CA LEU A 564 -23.10 12.39 5.63
C LEU A 564 -22.01 12.02 4.60
N PRO A 565 -20.93 12.82 4.47
CA PRO A 565 -19.83 12.50 3.56
C PRO A 565 -19.28 11.09 3.78
N GLY A 566 -19.19 10.30 2.71
CA GLY A 566 -18.76 8.91 2.75
C GLY A 566 -19.89 7.88 2.92
N PHE A 567 -21.16 8.30 3.04
CA PHE A 567 -22.33 7.41 3.06
C PHE A 567 -23.28 7.70 1.88
N GLY A 568 -23.99 6.67 1.41
CA GLY A 568 -24.99 6.81 0.34
C GLY A 568 -26.06 5.71 0.35
N GLY A 569 -26.94 5.74 -0.65
CA GLY A 569 -28.14 4.90 -0.69
C GLY A 569 -29.42 5.64 -0.26
N PRO A 570 -30.61 5.08 -0.54
CA PRO A 570 -31.90 5.71 -0.25
C PRO A 570 -32.14 5.95 1.25
N LYS A 571 -31.52 5.16 2.13
CA LYS A 571 -31.53 5.31 3.59
C LYS A 571 -30.17 5.75 4.15
N CYS A 572 -29.18 6.08 3.31
CA CYS A 572 -27.79 6.34 3.72
C CYS A 572 -27.12 5.14 4.41
N GLU A 573 -27.54 3.94 4.03
CA GLU A 573 -27.11 2.68 4.61
C GLU A 573 -25.73 2.22 4.12
N LYS A 574 -25.30 2.64 2.92
CA LYS A 574 -24.06 2.18 2.28
C LYS A 574 -22.86 3.05 2.64
N LEU A 575 -21.72 2.44 2.96
CA LEU A 575 -20.43 3.14 3.13
C LEU A 575 -19.70 3.21 1.79
N LEU A 576 -19.32 4.41 1.37
CA LEU A 576 -18.78 4.70 0.04
C LEU A 576 -17.35 5.25 0.05
N SER A 577 -16.74 5.46 1.22
CA SER A 577 -15.38 6.01 1.34
C SER A 577 -14.64 5.36 2.50
N VAL A 578 -13.41 4.92 2.26
CA VAL A 578 -12.53 4.29 3.25
C VAL A 578 -11.11 4.87 3.16
N ASN A 579 -10.44 4.96 4.31
CA ASN A 579 -9.04 5.36 4.42
C ASN A 579 -8.18 4.16 4.80
N PHE A 580 -7.18 3.87 3.99
CA PHE A 580 -6.16 2.85 4.24
C PHE A 580 -4.95 3.54 4.87
N VAL A 581 -4.64 3.17 6.12
CA VAL A 581 -3.61 3.85 6.96
C VAL A 581 -2.49 2.89 7.36
N ASP A 582 -2.78 1.60 7.42
CA ASP A 582 -1.82 0.57 7.82
C ASP A 582 -1.42 -0.30 6.62
N ARG A 583 -0.26 -0.95 6.70
CA ARG A 583 0.35 -1.64 5.55
C ARG A 583 -0.22 -3.03 5.24
N ASP A 584 -1.20 -3.49 6.03
CA ASP A 584 -1.85 -4.82 5.92
C ASP A 584 -3.39 -4.71 5.86
N THR A 585 -3.93 -3.57 5.44
CA THR A 585 -5.38 -3.35 5.33
C THR A 585 -5.88 -3.61 3.92
N TYR A 586 -6.98 -4.36 3.80
CA TYR A 586 -7.68 -4.62 2.55
C TYR A 586 -9.19 -4.74 2.78
N LEU A 587 -9.97 -4.45 1.75
CA LEU A 587 -11.39 -4.83 1.68
C LEU A 587 -11.51 -6.06 0.78
N GLN A 588 -12.39 -7.00 1.14
CA GLN A 588 -12.61 -8.23 0.38
C GLN A 588 -14.07 -8.28 -0.09
N PHE A 589 -14.27 -8.55 -1.39
CA PHE A 589 -15.58 -8.74 -2.00
C PHE A 589 -15.70 -10.15 -2.55
N THR A 590 -16.81 -10.85 -2.26
CA THR A 590 -17.00 -12.27 -2.64
C THR A 590 -18.09 -12.49 -3.70
N ASP A 591 -18.94 -11.50 -3.99
CA ASP A 591 -20.14 -11.67 -4.82
C ASP A 591 -20.09 -10.78 -6.10
N LEU A 592 -19.09 -11.00 -6.97
CA LEU A 592 -18.97 -10.25 -8.22
C LEU A 592 -19.77 -10.91 -9.35
N GLN A 593 -20.92 -10.32 -9.71
CA GLN A 593 -21.61 -10.68 -10.96
C GLN A 593 -20.82 -10.19 -12.18
N ASP A 594 -20.70 -11.06 -13.19
CA ASP A 594 -20.12 -10.78 -14.52
C ASP A 594 -18.60 -10.50 -14.60
N TRP A 595 -17.81 -10.87 -13.59
CA TRP A 595 -16.35 -10.93 -13.71
C TRP A 595 -15.95 -11.98 -14.78
N PRO A 596 -15.06 -11.68 -15.75
CA PRO A 596 -14.05 -10.62 -15.81
C PRO A 596 -14.47 -9.39 -16.61
N ARG A 597 -15.68 -9.35 -17.19
CA ARG A 597 -16.16 -8.21 -17.98
C ARG A 597 -16.68 -7.16 -17.00
N ALA A 598 -15.74 -6.46 -16.38
CA ALA A 598 -15.99 -5.48 -15.35
C ALA A 598 -15.64 -4.06 -15.83
N ASN A 599 -16.61 -3.15 -15.74
CA ASN A 599 -16.33 -1.72 -15.73
C ASN A 599 -16.10 -1.28 -14.27
N ILE A 600 -14.85 -1.04 -13.91
CA ILE A 600 -14.46 -0.64 -12.56
C ILE A 600 -14.08 0.83 -12.59
N THR A 601 -14.70 1.62 -11.72
CA THR A 601 -14.34 3.02 -11.54
C THR A 601 -14.16 3.29 -10.06
N LEU A 602 -13.03 3.89 -9.68
CA LEU A 602 -12.80 4.29 -8.29
C LEU A 602 -12.10 5.65 -8.21
N GLN A 603 -12.35 6.37 -7.13
CA GLN A 603 -11.64 7.62 -6.83
C GLN A 603 -10.60 7.38 -5.75
N VAL A 604 -9.36 7.73 -6.06
CA VAL A 604 -8.18 7.44 -5.24
C VAL A 604 -7.47 8.73 -4.88
N SER A 605 -7.05 8.87 -3.63
CA SER A 605 -6.20 9.96 -3.16
C SER A 605 -5.05 9.43 -2.33
N THR A 606 -3.81 9.69 -2.74
CA THR A 606 -2.60 9.25 -2.04
C THR A 606 -1.42 10.18 -2.32
N ALA A 607 -0.45 10.18 -1.41
CA ALA A 607 0.86 10.82 -1.57
C ALA A 607 2.01 9.80 -1.61
N GLU A 608 1.69 8.51 -1.58
CA GLU A 608 2.68 7.43 -1.65
C GLU A 608 2.94 7.05 -3.11
N ASP A 609 4.17 6.66 -3.41
CA ASP A 609 4.57 6.31 -4.77
C ASP A 609 4.13 4.89 -5.17
N ASN A 610 3.83 4.02 -4.19
CA ASN A 610 3.52 2.62 -4.45
C ASN A 610 2.41 2.08 -3.54
N GLY A 611 1.64 1.11 -4.02
CA GLY A 611 0.60 0.44 -3.23
C GLY A 611 -0.41 -0.33 -4.09
N ILE A 612 -0.99 -1.40 -3.56
CA ILE A 612 -1.98 -2.22 -4.28
C ILE A 612 -3.36 -1.58 -4.21
N LEU A 613 -3.93 -1.22 -5.37
CA LEU A 613 -5.27 -0.63 -5.46
C LEU A 613 -6.35 -1.71 -5.57
N LEU A 614 -6.16 -2.68 -6.47
CA LEU A 614 -7.08 -3.80 -6.69
C LEU A 614 -6.27 -5.07 -6.95
N TYR A 615 -6.73 -6.20 -6.43
CA TYR A 615 -6.09 -7.49 -6.66
C TYR A 615 -7.13 -8.62 -6.72
N ASN A 616 -7.04 -9.47 -7.74
CA ASN A 616 -7.78 -10.71 -7.88
C ASN A 616 -6.82 -11.78 -8.43
N GLY A 617 -6.67 -12.94 -7.78
CA GLY A 617 -5.51 -13.79 -8.10
C GLY A 617 -5.42 -15.23 -7.61
N ASP A 618 -6.52 -15.99 -7.53
CA ASP A 618 -6.44 -17.43 -7.21
C ASP A 618 -6.26 -18.33 -8.45
N SER A 619 -6.74 -17.94 -9.65
CA SER A 619 -6.58 -18.70 -10.91
C SER A 619 -6.16 -17.86 -12.11
N ASP A 620 -6.64 -16.62 -12.19
CA ASP A 620 -6.40 -15.68 -13.28
C ASP A 620 -5.92 -14.36 -12.67
N HIS A 621 -4.74 -13.90 -13.04
CA HIS A 621 -4.10 -12.78 -12.37
C HIS A 621 -4.61 -11.45 -12.92
N MET A 622 -5.25 -10.64 -12.09
CA MET A 622 -5.52 -9.23 -12.37
C MET A 622 -5.10 -8.38 -11.17
N ALA A 623 -4.09 -7.54 -11.35
CA ALA A 623 -3.64 -6.61 -10.32
C ALA A 623 -3.58 -5.19 -10.86
N VAL A 624 -4.10 -4.26 -10.06
CA VAL A 624 -3.98 -2.81 -10.29
C VAL A 624 -3.16 -2.26 -9.13
N GLU A 625 -1.97 -1.77 -9.44
CA GLU A 625 -1.04 -1.26 -8.44
C GLU A 625 -0.56 0.14 -8.81
N LEU A 626 -0.23 0.92 -7.78
CA LEU A 626 0.51 2.14 -7.93
C LEU A 626 2.00 1.79 -7.92
N TYR A 627 2.73 2.29 -8.92
CA TYR A 627 4.17 2.09 -9.03
C TYR A 627 4.83 3.38 -9.51
N GLN A 628 5.70 3.95 -8.66
CA GLN A 628 6.35 5.25 -8.89
C GLN A 628 5.36 6.38 -9.24
N GLY A 629 4.18 6.36 -8.61
CA GLY A 629 3.10 7.33 -8.82
C GLY A 629 2.19 7.06 -10.02
N HIS A 630 2.52 6.10 -10.89
CA HIS A 630 1.70 5.68 -12.02
C HIS A 630 0.82 4.47 -11.66
N VAL A 631 -0.38 4.39 -12.24
CA VAL A 631 -1.25 3.21 -12.12
C VAL A 631 -0.78 2.16 -13.13
N ARG A 632 -0.35 1.01 -12.64
CA ARG A 632 0.03 -0.17 -13.42
C ARG A 632 -1.09 -1.20 -13.32
N VAL A 633 -1.53 -1.73 -14.45
CA VAL A 633 -2.48 -2.84 -14.51
C VAL A 633 -1.76 -4.04 -15.12
N SER A 634 -1.69 -5.14 -14.40
CA SER A 634 -1.26 -6.44 -14.93
C SER A 634 -2.46 -7.37 -15.03
N TYR A 635 -2.60 -8.03 -16.18
CA TYR A 635 -3.69 -8.96 -16.46
C TYR A 635 -3.15 -10.19 -17.22
N ASP A 636 -3.40 -11.38 -16.69
CA ASP A 636 -3.03 -12.66 -17.30
C ASP A 636 -4.27 -13.56 -17.44
N PRO A 637 -4.81 -13.70 -18.66
CA PRO A 637 -5.89 -14.63 -18.97
C PRO A 637 -5.40 -16.07 -19.25
N GLY A 638 -4.20 -16.46 -18.79
CA GLY A 638 -3.67 -17.83 -18.90
C GLY A 638 -2.49 -18.00 -19.87
N THR A 639 -1.78 -16.92 -20.23
CA THR A 639 -0.56 -16.96 -21.04
C THR A 639 0.56 -16.24 -20.30
N HIS A 640 1.46 -17.00 -19.65
CA HIS A 640 2.64 -16.43 -19.02
C HIS A 640 3.65 -15.95 -20.08
N PRO A 641 4.26 -14.77 -19.93
CA PRO A 641 4.15 -13.84 -18.79
C PRO A 641 2.96 -12.87 -18.89
N SER A 642 2.46 -12.42 -17.72
CA SER A 642 1.40 -11.41 -17.61
C SER A 642 1.78 -10.10 -18.33
N SER A 643 0.92 -9.62 -19.23
CA SER A 643 1.08 -8.30 -19.85
C SER A 643 0.68 -7.21 -18.87
N ALA A 644 1.37 -6.07 -18.89
CA ALA A 644 1.04 -4.93 -18.04
C ALA A 644 1.10 -3.59 -18.79
N ILE A 645 0.15 -2.71 -18.47
CA ILE A 645 0.08 -1.32 -18.95
C ILE A 645 0.25 -0.34 -17.79
N TYR A 646 0.69 0.87 -18.11
CA TYR A 646 0.90 1.96 -17.15
C TYR A 646 0.10 3.18 -17.59
N SER A 647 -0.44 3.93 -16.63
CA SER A 647 -1.02 5.25 -16.88
C SER A 647 0.06 6.22 -17.36
N ALA A 648 -0.31 7.15 -18.25
CA ALA A 648 0.58 8.22 -18.70
C ALA A 648 0.80 9.27 -17.59
N GLU A 649 -0.25 9.54 -16.81
CA GLU A 649 -0.28 10.49 -15.71
C GLU A 649 0.05 9.82 -14.36
N THR A 650 0.53 10.62 -13.41
CA THR A 650 0.78 10.23 -12.02
C THR A 650 -0.36 10.68 -11.11
N ILE A 651 -0.70 9.89 -10.07
CA ILE A 651 -1.82 10.16 -9.15
C ILE A 651 -1.41 10.34 -7.68
N ASN A 652 -0.11 10.51 -7.40
CA ASN A 652 0.49 10.61 -6.06
C ASN A 652 0.63 12.06 -5.54
N ASP A 653 -0.29 12.95 -5.88
CA ASP A 653 -0.23 14.38 -5.51
C ASP A 653 -1.08 14.74 -4.25
N GLY A 654 -1.73 13.75 -3.64
CA GLY A 654 -2.63 13.91 -2.50
C GLY A 654 -4.04 14.39 -2.84
N GLN A 655 -4.37 14.62 -4.12
CA GLN A 655 -5.72 14.95 -4.57
C GLN A 655 -6.48 13.68 -4.99
N PHE A 656 -7.79 13.81 -5.26
CA PHE A 656 -8.60 12.70 -5.76
C PHE A 656 -8.49 12.60 -7.27
N HIS A 657 -8.00 11.47 -7.75
CA HIS A 657 -8.00 11.08 -9.15
C HIS A 657 -9.05 9.98 -9.39
N THR A 658 -9.68 10.00 -10.56
CA THR A 658 -10.62 8.97 -10.98
C THR A 658 -9.90 7.95 -11.85
N VAL A 659 -9.81 6.72 -11.37
CA VAL A 659 -9.23 5.58 -12.09
C VAL A 659 -10.38 4.79 -12.72
N GLU A 660 -10.38 4.72 -14.04
CA GLU A 660 -11.35 3.98 -14.84
C GLU A 660 -10.66 2.80 -15.50
N LEU A 661 -11.22 1.62 -15.30
CA LEU A 661 -10.73 0.37 -15.82
C LEU A 661 -11.87 -0.37 -16.49
N VAL A 662 -11.81 -0.44 -17.82
CA VAL A 662 -12.81 -1.15 -18.62
C VAL A 662 -12.17 -2.41 -19.17
N THR A 663 -12.70 -3.55 -18.75
CA THR A 663 -12.29 -4.86 -19.24
C THR A 663 -13.37 -5.40 -20.18
N PHE A 664 -12.97 -5.72 -21.41
CA PHE A 664 -13.85 -6.28 -22.42
C PHE A 664 -13.11 -7.40 -23.14
N ASP A 665 -13.55 -8.64 -22.91
CA ASP A 665 -12.89 -9.86 -23.39
C ASP A 665 -11.43 -9.97 -22.92
N GLN A 666 -10.47 -9.77 -23.82
CA GLN A 666 -9.04 -9.81 -23.54
C GLN A 666 -8.39 -8.43 -23.56
N MET A 667 -9.22 -7.40 -23.75
CA MET A 667 -8.80 -6.02 -23.82
C MET A 667 -9.02 -5.33 -22.48
N VAL A 668 -7.99 -4.65 -21.99
CA VAL A 668 -8.01 -3.85 -20.77
C VAL A 668 -7.70 -2.40 -21.14
N ASN A 669 -8.64 -1.51 -20.85
CA ASN A 669 -8.49 -0.07 -21.02
C ASN A 669 -8.35 0.61 -19.67
N LEU A 670 -7.28 1.37 -19.50
CA LEU A 670 -7.01 2.19 -18.32
C LEU A 670 -7.07 3.67 -18.69
N SER A 671 -7.90 4.45 -18.01
CA SER A 671 -7.93 5.92 -18.10
C SER A 671 -7.86 6.56 -16.71
N ILE A 672 -7.16 7.68 -16.63
CA ILE A 672 -7.06 8.52 -15.42
C ILE A 672 -7.71 9.87 -15.71
N ASP A 673 -8.65 10.30 -14.87
CA ASP A 673 -9.35 11.59 -14.96
C ASP A 673 -9.98 11.90 -16.33
N GLY A 674 -10.42 10.86 -17.06
CA GLY A 674 -10.96 11.00 -18.42
C GLY A 674 -9.91 11.32 -19.49
N GLY A 675 -8.63 11.09 -19.19
CA GLY A 675 -7.51 11.17 -20.14
C GLY A 675 -7.55 10.11 -21.24
N SER A 676 -6.51 10.08 -22.09
CA SER A 676 -6.45 9.15 -23.21
C SER A 676 -6.28 7.71 -22.69
N PRO A 677 -7.17 6.75 -23.06
CA PRO A 677 -7.11 5.41 -22.52
C PRO A 677 -5.88 4.66 -23.04
N MET A 678 -5.18 3.99 -22.12
CA MET A 678 -4.12 3.04 -22.42
C MET A 678 -4.74 1.66 -22.59
N THR A 679 -4.56 1.08 -23.77
CA THR A 679 -5.19 -0.19 -24.15
C THR A 679 -4.17 -1.31 -24.19
N MET A 680 -4.52 -2.43 -23.56
CA MET A 680 -3.84 -3.71 -23.72
C MET A 680 -4.80 -4.66 -24.42
N ASP A 681 -4.41 -5.23 -25.56
CA ASP A 681 -5.19 -6.26 -26.25
C ASP A 681 -4.40 -7.56 -26.19
N ASN A 682 -4.83 -8.51 -25.36
CA ASN A 682 -4.24 -9.84 -25.33
C ASN A 682 -4.96 -10.70 -26.37
N SER A 683 -4.24 -11.50 -27.16
CA SER A 683 -4.83 -12.36 -28.21
C SER A 683 -4.59 -13.84 -27.88
N GLY A 684 -5.08 -14.25 -26.69
CA GLY A 684 -5.00 -15.60 -26.15
C GLY A 684 -6.25 -16.44 -26.44
N LYS A 685 -6.25 -17.73 -26.06
CA LYS A 685 -7.47 -18.56 -26.15
C LYS A 685 -8.48 -18.17 -25.07
N HIS A 686 -9.78 -18.24 -25.40
CA HIS A 686 -10.88 -18.04 -24.46
C HIS A 686 -10.86 -19.12 -23.36
N TYR A 687 -10.36 -18.76 -22.18
CA TYR A 687 -10.76 -19.42 -20.93
C TYR A 687 -11.81 -18.54 -20.26
N THR A 688 -12.94 -19.13 -19.88
CA THR A 688 -13.92 -18.48 -19.00
C THR A 688 -13.31 -18.41 -17.62
N LEU A 689 -12.99 -17.19 -17.16
CA LEU A 689 -12.47 -16.95 -15.82
C LEU A 689 -13.40 -17.53 -14.76
N ASN A 690 -12.83 -18.15 -13.73
CA ASN A 690 -13.60 -18.80 -12.67
C ASN A 690 -14.26 -17.72 -11.79
N SER A 691 -15.60 -17.70 -11.70
CA SER A 691 -16.34 -16.58 -11.09
C SER A 691 -16.37 -16.58 -9.55
N GLU A 692 -15.51 -17.37 -8.89
CA GLU A 692 -15.55 -17.61 -7.44
C GLU A 692 -14.37 -16.97 -6.68
N ALA A 693 -13.44 -16.30 -7.36
CA ALA A 693 -12.28 -15.69 -6.71
C ALA A 693 -12.61 -14.33 -6.06
N PRO A 694 -12.19 -14.08 -4.80
CA PRO A 694 -12.46 -12.83 -4.11
C PRO A 694 -11.64 -11.67 -4.66
N LEU A 695 -12.28 -10.49 -4.80
CA LEU A 695 -11.61 -9.24 -5.16
C LEU A 695 -11.15 -8.52 -3.90
N TYR A 696 -9.87 -8.16 -3.85
CA TYR A 696 -9.27 -7.37 -2.79
C TYR A 696 -9.06 -5.93 -3.25
N VAL A 697 -9.39 -4.96 -2.39
CA VAL A 697 -9.24 -3.52 -2.64
C VAL A 697 -8.36 -2.89 -1.57
N GLY A 698 -7.36 -2.11 -2.00
CA GLY A 698 -6.44 -1.38 -1.14
C GLY A 698 -5.33 -2.21 -0.48
N GLY A 699 -5.28 -3.53 -0.73
CA GLY A 699 -4.26 -4.44 -0.20
C GLY A 699 -4.63 -5.90 -0.48
N MET A 700 -3.88 -6.85 0.07
CA MET A 700 -4.21 -8.28 0.02
C MET A 700 -3.69 -9.04 1.25
N PRO A 701 -4.26 -10.21 1.60
CA PRO A 701 -3.80 -11.03 2.73
C PRO A 701 -2.35 -11.49 2.55
N VAL A 702 -1.60 -11.62 3.66
CA VAL A 702 -0.17 -11.98 3.67
C VAL A 702 0.10 -13.34 3.00
N ASP A 703 -0.81 -14.31 3.15
CA ASP A 703 -0.67 -15.64 2.57
C ASP A 703 -0.79 -15.60 1.03
N VAL A 704 -1.76 -14.84 0.51
CA VAL A 704 -1.97 -14.58 -0.93
C VAL A 704 -0.78 -13.81 -1.52
N ASN A 705 -0.28 -12.81 -0.79
CA ASN A 705 0.90 -12.02 -1.15
C ASN A 705 2.12 -12.92 -1.42
N SER A 706 2.36 -13.92 -0.58
CA SER A 706 3.51 -14.83 -0.73
C SER A 706 3.44 -15.78 -1.94
N ALA A 707 2.24 -16.19 -2.37
CA ALA A 707 2.02 -16.97 -3.58
C ALA A 707 2.07 -16.10 -4.85
N ALA A 708 1.53 -14.88 -4.77
CA ALA A 708 1.43 -13.95 -5.89
C ALA A 708 2.80 -13.45 -6.37
N PHE A 709 3.74 -13.20 -5.45
CA PHE A 709 5.13 -12.85 -5.77
C PHE A 709 5.91 -13.97 -6.47
N ARG A 710 5.56 -15.23 -6.23
CA ARG A 710 6.24 -16.39 -6.82
C ARG A 710 5.70 -16.75 -8.20
N LEU A 711 4.42 -16.51 -8.46
CA LEU A 711 3.74 -16.90 -9.71
C LEU A 711 3.59 -15.75 -10.71
N TRP A 712 3.43 -14.49 -10.26
CA TRP A 712 2.89 -13.40 -11.12
C TRP A 712 3.74 -12.11 -11.19
N GLN A 713 5.01 -12.14 -10.74
CA GLN A 713 5.95 -11.00 -10.84
C GLN A 713 5.42 -9.65 -10.34
N LEU A 714 4.73 -9.61 -9.18
CA LEU A 714 4.44 -8.35 -8.49
C LEU A 714 5.75 -7.60 -8.18
N LEU A 715 5.80 -6.30 -8.47
CA LEU A 715 7.00 -5.48 -8.27
C LEU A 715 7.11 -4.97 -6.82
N ASN A 716 5.98 -4.72 -6.15
CA ASN A 716 5.93 -4.27 -4.77
C ASN A 716 4.59 -4.62 -4.07
N GLY A 717 4.65 -5.25 -2.89
CA GLY A 717 3.50 -5.94 -2.27
C GLY A 717 2.85 -5.18 -1.12
N THR A 718 3.12 -3.88 -1.03
CA THR A 718 2.65 -3.04 0.06
C THR A 718 1.18 -2.67 -0.14
N SER A 719 0.37 -2.77 0.92
CA SER A 719 -1.01 -2.27 0.86
C SER A 719 -1.02 -0.77 0.57
N PHE A 720 -2.07 -0.33 -0.14
CA PHE A 720 -2.29 1.06 -0.46
C PHE A 720 -2.45 1.90 0.82
N HIS A 721 -1.91 3.12 0.79
CA HIS A 721 -2.06 4.09 1.86
C HIS A 721 -2.65 5.37 1.28
N GLY A 722 -3.86 5.72 1.69
CA GLY A 722 -4.64 6.80 1.07
C GLY A 722 -6.14 6.60 1.23
N CYS A 723 -6.94 7.42 0.55
CA CYS A 723 -8.40 7.29 0.55
C CYS A 723 -8.88 6.67 -0.76
N ILE A 724 -9.75 5.67 -0.68
CA ILE A 724 -10.55 5.19 -1.83
C ILE A 724 -12.01 5.49 -1.57
N ARG A 725 -12.70 6.04 -2.57
CA ARG A 725 -14.15 6.30 -2.49
C ARG A 725 -14.84 6.03 -3.82
N ASN A 726 -16.16 5.87 -3.74
CA ASN A 726 -17.05 5.73 -4.89
C ASN A 726 -16.57 4.61 -5.84
N LEU A 727 -16.38 3.40 -5.30
CA LEU A 727 -16.08 2.23 -6.11
C LEU A 727 -17.35 1.76 -6.83
N TYR A 728 -17.35 1.87 -8.15
CA TYR A 728 -18.35 1.29 -9.02
C TYR A 728 -17.78 0.05 -9.69
N ILE A 729 -18.58 -1.01 -9.72
CA ILE A 729 -18.31 -2.23 -10.49
C ILE A 729 -19.56 -2.49 -11.32
N ASN A 730 -19.43 -2.54 -12.65
CA ASN A 730 -20.56 -2.73 -13.58
C ASN A 730 -21.69 -1.72 -13.38
N ASN A 731 -21.31 -0.46 -13.13
CA ASN A 731 -22.21 0.65 -12.80
C ASN A 731 -22.99 0.49 -11.48
N GLU A 732 -22.71 -0.56 -10.70
CA GLU A 732 -23.23 -0.73 -9.35
C GLU A 732 -22.24 -0.18 -8.32
N LEU A 733 -22.75 0.73 -7.49
CA LEU A 733 -22.00 1.34 -6.40
C LEU A 733 -21.85 0.35 -5.24
N GLN A 734 -20.61 0.00 -4.94
CA GLN A 734 -20.24 -0.96 -3.91
C GLN A 734 -20.34 -0.35 -2.51
N ASP A 735 -20.70 -1.20 -1.54
CA ASP A 735 -20.85 -0.84 -0.14
C ASP A 735 -19.69 -1.44 0.66
N PHE A 736 -18.84 -0.59 1.23
CA PHE A 736 -17.65 -0.98 1.98
C PHE A 736 -17.92 -1.56 3.38
N THR A 737 -19.19 -1.72 3.79
CA THR A 737 -19.57 -2.41 5.03
C THR A 737 -19.84 -3.90 4.87
N LYS A 738 -20.03 -4.35 3.62
CA LYS A 738 -20.18 -5.76 3.26
C LYS A 738 -18.84 -6.30 2.82
#